data_AF-A0A8S1W736-F1
#
_entry.id   AF-A0A8S1W736-F1
#
_cell.length_a   1.000
_cell.length_b   1.000
_cell.length_c   1.000
_cell.angle_alpha   90.00
_cell.angle_beta   90.00
_cell.angle_gamma   90.00
#
_symmetry.space_group_name_H-M   'P 1'
#
loop_
_entity.id
_entity.type
_entity.pdbx_description
1 polymer ?
#
loop_
_entity_poly.entity_id
_entity_poly.type
_entity_poly.pdbx_seq_one_letter_code
_entity_poly.pdbx_strand_id
1 'polypeptide(L)'
;MLTSSNYCQEHQNSKIVGICITNQTNELLRKVCMECSLKFKIPKEQIISLQDLQSQLLIKSNQLNKNKILESNKIMKTLKYKIEQSQKEITLIMKNIRDQVDKIIEDQSKEDERFLKLVNENLNPFECSQADLEFLVKFLKEDTFDEWIQRKQLVTSKIQKIIVFVERIVQSGYNLNFLLDQVDNNLQSADNKKKETILRLKGLKGQNNKLVNTTFYLIDKQNGDKVYKKDSQILRIEKFRLGQLNEQILFNLEQMKYLEYKGQYGIKGYKIKQWNYFWKGQQVGGGHYNIFGQKEGKWVDLCENYWDQNNVIEEGHYWNDRRIGVWKIQWNNQVIGGGSYDIEGEGRKKGKWIEITKFQIDSQVSKEGEYQNGKQEDGIFLNLKEDYFIGCKQQLINLCSGFSIYDLQGNLSQEKYKYELITLMFFSKNHIIFKGNYTNAKKYGKWDVWFKANNRNCEKQIIGGGSYDEEGNWVKNGRWIDLDDGFELKKQITYNGEYRNGKKIGIWNILYKGGKIGGGSYDERGEEIKIGEWIEIGQEFNDDFLITNKGEYKDGKKFCRWDILIGGKQYGGGQYQEDSNNSKIGKWIEVTEEFKDYFQITYEGEYKNGKKFGKWTNLIKGKKIGGGQYEEDIKNSKIGKWIDVTEEFKDYNQIIQKGEYKNGNKFGRWDVIFQGKCYGGGFYSEGDGNVKIGKWIVLDYEFRLVKQVTYYGEYRNGKKDGRWDIQYKGEKIGGGFYDESGSEIKIGKWIDISDTFKDNSQVTYKGEYKSGKKIGQWFIYHQGEQIGGGLYDEVYGDIKLGKWTDISEIFKDNLQIIYKGEYKDGKKVGRWDIYYKGEQMQLLFSYLFFTYLSGGGSYDEVDRDFKIGKWIDISEMFNDNLQITFKGEFQSSKKIGRWDIYYKGVQMQLLFVLYMLQWWWML
;
A
#
# COMPACT_ATOMS: atom_id res chain seq x y z
N MET A 1 -17.39 -35.32 -29.45
CA MET A 1 -18.00 -34.19 -30.17
C MET A 1 -18.53 -34.52 -31.58
N LEU A 2 -18.58 -35.79 -32.03
CA LEU A 2 -19.21 -36.16 -33.31
C LEU A 2 -20.54 -36.89 -33.10
N THR A 3 -21.48 -36.27 -32.38
CA THR A 3 -22.87 -36.78 -32.25
C THR A 3 -23.91 -35.84 -32.88
N SER A 4 -23.50 -34.73 -33.49
CA SER A 4 -24.39 -33.93 -34.34
C SER A 4 -24.53 -34.59 -35.72
N SER A 5 -25.76 -34.74 -36.20
CA SER A 5 -26.16 -35.44 -37.43
C SER A 5 -25.12 -35.48 -38.56
N ASN A 6 -24.81 -36.68 -39.05
CA ASN A 6 -23.98 -36.91 -40.25
C ASN A 6 -24.68 -36.47 -41.56
N TYR A 7 -25.85 -35.84 -41.44
CA TYR A 7 -26.72 -35.45 -42.55
C TYR A 7 -26.69 -33.93 -42.74
N CYS A 8 -26.75 -33.52 -44.00
CA CYS A 8 -26.84 -32.12 -44.39
C CYS A 8 -28.15 -31.50 -43.88
N GLN A 9 -28.09 -30.26 -43.39
CA GLN A 9 -29.27 -29.55 -42.91
C GLN A 9 -30.24 -29.18 -44.05
N GLU A 10 -29.72 -28.90 -45.26
CA GLU A 10 -30.57 -28.62 -46.43
C GLU A 10 -31.07 -29.90 -47.10
N HIS A 11 -30.32 -31.00 -46.99
CA HIS A 11 -30.65 -32.27 -47.63
C HIS A 11 -30.67 -33.36 -46.56
N GLN A 12 -31.80 -33.48 -45.87
CA GLN A 12 -31.95 -34.28 -44.64
C GLN A 12 -31.58 -35.76 -44.79
N ASN A 13 -31.60 -36.29 -46.02
CA ASN A 13 -31.25 -37.68 -46.32
C ASN A 13 -29.82 -37.88 -46.83
N SER A 14 -29.07 -36.80 -47.01
CA SER A 14 -27.76 -36.83 -47.67
C SER A 14 -26.63 -36.66 -46.67
N LYS A 15 -25.73 -37.64 -46.67
CA LYS A 15 -24.55 -37.63 -45.80
C LYS A 15 -23.60 -36.50 -46.21
N ILE A 16 -23.03 -35.85 -45.21
CA ILE A 16 -21.93 -34.90 -45.41
C ILE A 16 -20.72 -35.68 -45.93
N VAL A 17 -20.15 -35.24 -47.04
CA VAL A 17 -19.00 -35.90 -47.70
C VAL A 17 -17.68 -35.15 -47.44
N GLY A 18 -17.75 -33.87 -47.08
CA GLY A 18 -16.57 -33.08 -46.77
C GLY A 18 -16.88 -31.70 -46.17
N ILE A 19 -15.82 -30.95 -45.89
CA ILE A 19 -15.87 -29.60 -45.35
C ILE A 19 -15.34 -28.60 -46.37
N CYS A 20 -16.12 -27.55 -46.65
CA CYS A 20 -15.70 -26.47 -47.52
C CYS A 20 -14.69 -25.56 -46.81
N ILE A 21 -13.52 -25.38 -47.42
CA ILE A 21 -12.42 -24.58 -46.85
C ILE A 21 -12.41 -23.12 -47.29
N THR A 22 -13.26 -22.72 -48.24
CA THR A 22 -13.30 -21.32 -48.68
C THR A 22 -14.06 -20.42 -47.72
N ASN A 23 -13.57 -19.19 -47.58
CA ASN A 23 -14.19 -18.15 -46.74
C ASN A 23 -15.39 -17.47 -47.41
N GLN A 24 -15.76 -17.87 -48.64
CA GLN A 24 -16.83 -17.23 -49.42
C GLN A 24 -18.19 -17.92 -49.29
N THR A 25 -18.29 -19.03 -48.56
CA THR A 25 -19.56 -19.71 -48.33
C THR A 25 -20.26 -19.13 -47.10
N ASN A 26 -21.57 -18.91 -47.20
CA ASN A 26 -22.45 -18.53 -46.10
C ASN A 26 -22.21 -19.50 -44.92
N GLU A 27 -22.14 -19.02 -43.66
CA GLU A 27 -21.70 -19.81 -42.49
C GLU A 27 -22.40 -21.18 -42.35
N LEU A 28 -23.61 -21.29 -42.89
CA LEU A 28 -24.44 -22.50 -42.92
C LEU A 28 -23.94 -23.63 -43.85
N LEU A 29 -22.95 -23.38 -44.71
CA LEU A 29 -22.50 -24.34 -45.75
C LEU A 29 -21.10 -24.91 -45.55
N ARG A 30 -20.51 -24.79 -44.36
CA ARG A 30 -19.20 -25.42 -44.06
C ARG A 30 -19.25 -26.94 -44.21
N LYS A 31 -20.39 -27.58 -43.92
CA LYS A 31 -20.61 -29.03 -44.06
C LYS A 31 -21.29 -29.32 -45.39
N VAL A 32 -20.59 -29.97 -46.32
CA VAL A 32 -21.07 -30.14 -47.69
C VAL A 32 -21.45 -31.60 -47.95
N CYS A 33 -22.71 -31.86 -48.34
CA CYS A 33 -23.09 -33.11 -49.00
C CYS A 33 -22.90 -33.01 -50.52
N MET A 34 -23.05 -34.12 -51.23
CA MET A 34 -22.88 -34.17 -52.69
C MET A 34 -23.80 -33.17 -53.41
N GLU A 35 -25.06 -33.04 -52.98
CA GLU A 35 -26.03 -32.12 -53.60
C GLU A 35 -25.71 -30.66 -53.32
N CYS A 36 -25.26 -30.32 -52.10
CA CYS A 36 -24.76 -28.97 -51.81
C CYS A 36 -23.56 -28.61 -52.69
N SER A 37 -22.62 -29.53 -52.91
CA SER A 37 -21.47 -29.29 -53.78
C SER A 37 -21.90 -28.94 -55.20
N LEU A 38 -22.91 -29.63 -55.73
CA LEU A 38 -23.45 -29.39 -57.08
C LEU A 38 -24.28 -28.12 -57.15
N LYS A 39 -25.21 -27.93 -56.20
CA LYS A 39 -26.12 -26.77 -56.12
C LYS A 39 -25.36 -25.45 -56.02
N PHE A 40 -24.28 -25.42 -55.23
CA PHE A 40 -23.48 -24.22 -55.01
C PHE A 40 -22.22 -24.15 -55.91
N LYS A 41 -22.06 -25.09 -56.86
CA LYS A 41 -20.90 -25.19 -57.76
C LYS A 41 -19.56 -25.08 -57.04
N ILE A 42 -19.44 -25.73 -55.87
CA ILE A 42 -18.21 -25.70 -55.07
C ILE A 42 -17.16 -26.56 -55.79
N PRO A 43 -16.01 -26.00 -56.21
CA PRO A 43 -14.93 -26.77 -56.83
C PRO A 43 -14.46 -27.91 -55.92
N LYS A 44 -14.14 -29.08 -56.48
CA LYS A 44 -13.71 -30.26 -55.71
C LYS A 44 -12.47 -29.98 -54.86
N GLU A 45 -11.59 -29.12 -55.32
CA GLU A 45 -10.35 -28.72 -54.65
C GLU A 45 -10.61 -27.90 -53.37
N GLN A 46 -11.83 -27.37 -53.23
CA GLN A 46 -12.27 -26.57 -52.09
C GLN A 46 -13.02 -27.38 -51.03
N ILE A 47 -13.13 -28.70 -51.19
CA ILE A 47 -13.80 -29.60 -50.26
C ILE A 47 -12.75 -30.57 -49.72
N ILE A 48 -12.44 -30.48 -48.43
CA ILE A 48 -11.64 -31.50 -47.75
C ILE A 48 -12.58 -32.64 -47.36
N SER A 49 -12.30 -33.86 -47.82
CA SER A 49 -13.09 -35.02 -47.43
C SER A 49 -13.05 -35.22 -45.90
N LEU A 50 -14.11 -35.77 -45.32
CA LEU A 50 -14.10 -36.02 -43.86
C LEU A 50 -12.95 -36.93 -43.43
N GLN A 51 -12.55 -37.88 -44.29
CA GLN A 51 -11.47 -38.81 -44.03
C GLN A 51 -10.09 -38.13 -44.09
N ASP A 52 -9.90 -37.20 -45.03
CA ASP A 52 -8.69 -36.38 -45.09
C ASP A 52 -8.61 -35.39 -43.93
N LEU A 53 -9.73 -34.78 -43.55
CA LEU A 53 -9.80 -33.88 -42.40
C LEU A 53 -9.45 -34.62 -41.10
N GLN A 54 -10.01 -35.82 -40.89
CA GLN A 54 -9.70 -36.66 -39.73
C GLN A 54 -8.22 -37.06 -39.73
N SER A 55 -7.67 -37.44 -40.88
CA SER A 55 -6.26 -37.79 -41.00
C SER A 55 -5.36 -36.59 -40.71
N GLN A 56 -5.69 -35.40 -41.21
CA GLN A 56 -4.96 -34.17 -40.93
C GLN A 56 -5.08 -33.73 -39.47
N LEU A 57 -6.26 -33.86 -38.85
CA LEU A 57 -6.46 -33.58 -37.43
C LEU A 57 -5.67 -34.57 -36.56
N LEU A 58 -5.59 -35.84 -36.95
CA LEU A 58 -4.80 -36.85 -36.25
C LEU A 58 -3.29 -36.55 -36.38
N ILE A 59 -2.82 -36.20 -37.58
CA ILE A 59 -1.44 -35.75 -37.81
C ILE A 59 -1.14 -34.49 -36.99
N LYS A 60 -2.05 -33.50 -36.97
CA LYS A 60 -1.89 -32.26 -36.19
C LYS A 60 -1.97 -32.49 -34.68
N SER A 61 -2.81 -33.43 -34.23
CA SER A 61 -2.89 -33.86 -32.83
C SER A 61 -1.62 -34.60 -32.39
N ASN A 62 -0.99 -35.37 -33.30
CA ASN A 62 0.28 -36.03 -33.02
C ASN A 62 1.47 -35.06 -33.10
N GLN A 63 1.39 -34.03 -33.96
CA GLN A 63 2.34 -32.91 -34.01
C GLN A 63 2.24 -31.98 -32.79
N LEU A 64 1.03 -31.80 -32.24
CA LEU A 64 0.78 -31.23 -30.91
C LEU A 64 1.27 -32.22 -29.86
N ASN A 65 2.58 -32.25 -29.69
CA ASN A 65 3.31 -33.22 -28.90
C ASN A 65 2.83 -33.20 -27.44
N LYS A 66 1.84 -34.04 -27.11
CA LYS A 66 1.25 -34.18 -25.76
C LYS A 66 2.33 -34.36 -24.69
N ASN A 67 3.46 -34.98 -25.05
CA ASN A 67 4.60 -35.17 -24.17
C ASN A 67 5.26 -33.84 -23.77
N LYS A 68 5.36 -32.85 -24.66
CA LYS A 68 5.93 -31.53 -24.32
C LYS A 68 5.04 -30.74 -23.35
N ILE A 69 3.72 -30.82 -23.50
CA ILE A 69 2.77 -30.19 -22.56
C ILE A 69 2.82 -30.89 -21.20
N LEU A 70 2.88 -32.22 -21.18
CA LEU A 70 2.99 -32.99 -19.94
C LEU A 70 4.32 -32.72 -19.21
N GLU A 71 5.41 -32.61 -19.97
CA GLU A 71 6.76 -32.33 -19.47
C GLU A 71 6.89 -30.91 -18.92
N SER A 72 6.32 -29.91 -19.61
CA SER A 72 6.20 -28.54 -19.11
C SER A 72 5.43 -28.47 -17.79
N ASN A 73 4.28 -29.16 -17.70
CA ASN A 73 3.49 -29.24 -16.47
C ASN A 73 4.24 -29.93 -15.32
N LYS A 74 5.05 -30.96 -15.63
CA LYS A 74 5.89 -31.65 -14.64
C LYS A 74 7.02 -30.75 -14.13
N ILE A 75 7.67 -30.00 -15.01
CA ILE A 75 8.70 -29.01 -14.65
C ILE A 75 8.08 -27.93 -13.76
N MET A 76 6.88 -27.44 -14.10
CA MET A 76 6.20 -26.41 -13.32
C MET A 76 5.81 -26.86 -11.91
N LYS A 77 5.28 -28.07 -11.78
CA LYS A 77 4.99 -28.68 -10.47
C LYS A 77 6.27 -28.84 -9.63
N THR A 78 7.35 -29.28 -10.24
CA THR A 78 8.65 -29.45 -9.57
C THR A 78 9.21 -28.11 -9.07
N LEU A 79 9.11 -27.06 -9.88
CA LEU A 79 9.56 -25.71 -9.52
C LEU A 79 8.75 -25.16 -8.33
N LYS A 80 7.42 -25.25 -8.38
CA LYS A 80 6.54 -24.80 -7.26
C LYS A 80 6.88 -25.51 -5.95
N TYR A 81 7.02 -26.84 -5.99
CA TYR A 81 7.41 -27.62 -4.82
C TYR A 81 8.76 -27.17 -4.24
N LYS A 82 9.78 -26.93 -5.07
CA LYS A 82 11.09 -26.46 -4.60
C LYS A 82 11.03 -25.08 -3.95
N ILE A 83 10.23 -24.16 -4.50
CA ILE A 83 10.03 -22.83 -3.92
C ILE A 83 9.38 -22.93 -2.54
N GLU A 84 8.34 -23.74 -2.40
CA GLU A 84 7.67 -23.96 -1.11
C GLU A 84 8.60 -24.56 -0.04
N GLN A 85 9.50 -25.48 -0.44
CA GLN A 85 10.51 -26.03 0.47
C GLN A 85 11.51 -24.94 0.93
N SER A 86 12.03 -24.14 0.01
CA SER A 86 12.95 -23.05 0.35
C SER A 86 12.29 -22.00 1.27
N GLN A 87 11.00 -21.71 1.10
CA GLN A 87 10.27 -20.81 2.01
C GLN A 87 10.18 -21.36 3.44
N LYS A 88 9.95 -22.67 3.60
CA LYS A 88 9.91 -23.33 4.91
C LYS A 88 11.27 -23.28 5.59
N GLU A 89 12.35 -23.56 4.86
CA GLU A 89 13.72 -23.48 5.38
C GLU A 89 14.08 -22.06 5.82
N ILE A 90 13.77 -21.04 5.02
CA ILE A 90 14.00 -19.64 5.39
C ILE A 90 13.22 -19.28 6.65
N THR A 91 11.96 -19.70 6.77
CA THR A 91 11.13 -19.45 7.97
C THR A 91 11.76 -20.07 9.22
N LEU A 92 12.28 -21.29 9.11
CA LEU A 92 12.96 -21.97 10.22
C LEU A 92 14.26 -21.28 10.62
N ILE A 93 15.06 -20.84 9.64
CA ILE A 93 16.29 -20.06 9.88
C ILE A 93 15.95 -18.74 10.60
N MET A 94 14.93 -18.02 10.15
CA MET A 94 14.49 -16.76 10.76
C MET A 94 14.00 -16.94 12.20
N LYS A 95 13.32 -18.06 12.49
CA LYS A 95 12.94 -18.40 13.85
C LYS A 95 14.17 -18.64 14.74
N ASN A 96 15.14 -19.43 14.27
CA ASN A 96 16.36 -19.70 15.05
C ASN A 96 17.19 -18.42 15.30
N ILE A 97 17.28 -17.52 14.32
CA ILE A 97 17.93 -16.21 14.50
C ILE A 97 17.22 -15.40 15.58
N ARG A 98 15.87 -15.35 15.57
CA ARG A 98 15.08 -14.65 16.59
C ARG A 98 15.37 -15.21 17.98
N ASP A 99 15.26 -16.54 18.14
CA ASP A 99 15.46 -17.21 19.43
C ASP A 99 16.88 -16.94 19.99
N GLN A 100 17.89 -16.88 19.12
CA GLN A 100 19.27 -16.53 19.52
C GLN A 100 19.43 -15.06 19.92
N VAL A 101 18.80 -14.13 19.19
CA VAL A 101 18.85 -12.69 19.51
C VAL A 101 18.13 -12.41 20.82
N ASP A 102 16.95 -13.02 21.03
CA ASP A 102 16.18 -12.86 22.26
C ASP A 102 16.98 -13.33 23.48
N LYS A 103 17.65 -14.47 23.37
CA LYS A 103 18.53 -14.98 24.42
C LYS A 103 19.69 -14.02 24.73
N ILE A 104 20.34 -13.47 23.69
CA ILE A 104 21.43 -12.50 23.86
C ILE A 104 20.94 -11.22 24.58
N ILE A 105 19.75 -10.73 24.22
CA ILE A 105 19.15 -9.55 24.83
C ILE A 105 18.76 -9.82 26.30
N GLU A 106 18.19 -11.00 26.58
CA GLU A 106 17.81 -11.41 27.93
C GLU A 106 19.03 -11.53 28.85
N ASP A 107 20.09 -12.20 28.38
CA ASP A 107 21.34 -12.36 29.13
C ASP A 107 21.98 -10.98 29.44
N GLN A 108 22.02 -10.08 28.44
CA GLN A 108 22.53 -8.71 28.64
C GLN A 108 21.65 -7.90 29.60
N SER A 109 20.32 -8.03 29.51
CA SER A 109 19.39 -7.29 30.38
C SER A 109 19.51 -7.74 31.83
N LYS A 110 19.71 -9.04 32.09
CA LYS A 110 19.97 -9.57 33.44
C LYS A 110 21.26 -9.03 34.05
N GLU A 111 22.33 -8.91 33.25
CA GLU A 111 23.57 -8.29 33.70
C GLU A 111 23.39 -6.78 33.96
N ASP A 112 22.71 -6.06 33.05
CA ASP A 112 22.40 -4.64 33.19
C ASP A 112 21.54 -4.35 34.43
N GLU A 113 20.52 -5.17 34.71
CA GLU A 113 19.67 -5.05 35.89
C GLU A 113 20.44 -5.31 37.18
N ARG A 114 21.29 -6.33 37.21
CA ARG A 114 22.17 -6.61 38.36
C ARG A 114 23.09 -5.42 38.64
N PHE A 115 23.63 -4.80 37.58
CA PHE A 115 24.47 -3.62 37.70
C PHE A 115 23.69 -2.39 38.20
N LEU A 116 22.56 -2.08 37.57
CA LEU A 116 21.71 -0.94 37.94
C LEU A 116 21.20 -1.06 39.38
N LYS A 117 20.91 -2.28 39.84
CA LYS A 117 20.54 -2.54 41.23
C LYS A 117 21.65 -2.15 42.20
N LEU A 118 22.89 -2.59 41.92
CA LEU A 118 24.05 -2.29 42.76
C LEU A 118 24.41 -0.78 42.78
N VAL A 119 24.21 -0.08 41.66
CA VAL A 119 24.55 1.35 41.54
C VAL A 119 23.47 2.27 42.09
N ASN A 120 22.19 2.00 41.80
CA ASN A 120 21.11 2.94 42.12
C ASN A 120 20.57 2.78 43.55
N GLU A 121 20.76 1.62 44.20
CA GLU A 121 20.24 1.41 45.55
C GLU A 121 21.06 2.10 46.65
N ASN A 122 22.11 2.87 46.31
CA ASN A 122 22.96 3.59 47.27
C ASN A 122 23.37 2.69 48.45
N LEU A 123 23.63 1.41 48.15
CA LEU A 123 23.85 0.40 49.17
C LEU A 123 25.06 0.83 50.00
N ASN A 124 24.80 1.08 51.27
CA ASN A 124 25.85 1.23 52.24
C ASN A 124 26.74 -0.03 52.12
N PRO A 125 28.06 0.09 51.83
CA PRO A 125 28.91 -1.08 51.62
C PRO A 125 28.87 -2.09 52.78
N PHE A 126 28.49 -1.63 53.97
CA PHE A 126 28.32 -2.46 55.17
C PHE A 126 27.03 -3.31 55.19
N GLU A 127 26.08 -3.05 54.30
CA GLU A 127 24.79 -3.78 54.17
C GLU A 127 24.76 -4.70 52.95
N CYS A 128 25.75 -4.60 52.04
CA CYS A 128 25.91 -5.51 50.92
C CYS A 128 26.25 -6.94 51.38
N SER A 129 25.76 -7.94 50.64
CA SER A 129 26.23 -9.30 50.84
C SER A 129 27.72 -9.41 50.48
N GLN A 130 28.44 -10.35 51.11
CA GLN A 130 29.86 -10.60 50.80
C GLN A 130 30.09 -10.87 49.30
N ALA A 131 29.14 -11.55 48.63
CA ALA A 131 29.20 -11.82 47.20
C ALA A 131 29.04 -10.56 46.34
N ASP A 132 28.20 -9.60 46.76
CA ASP A 132 28.03 -8.32 46.07
C ASP A 132 29.23 -7.40 46.32
N LEU A 133 29.80 -7.44 47.53
CA LEU A 133 31.06 -6.74 47.86
C LEU A 133 32.23 -7.29 47.05
N GLU A 134 32.39 -8.60 46.95
CA GLU A 134 33.43 -9.22 46.12
C GLU A 134 33.23 -8.89 44.64
N PHE A 135 31.98 -8.87 44.16
CA PHE A 135 31.67 -8.43 42.80
C PHE A 135 32.03 -6.96 42.58
N LEU A 136 31.66 -6.05 43.49
CA LEU A 136 32.00 -4.61 43.41
C LEU A 136 33.50 -4.34 43.52
N VAL A 137 34.21 -5.07 44.40
CA VAL A 137 35.67 -4.94 44.56
C VAL A 137 36.39 -5.43 43.31
N LYS A 138 35.97 -6.58 42.76
CA LYS A 138 36.46 -7.07 41.49
C LYS A 138 36.19 -6.07 40.37
N PHE A 139 34.99 -5.48 40.39
CA PHE A 139 34.54 -4.51 39.42
C PHE A 139 35.34 -3.20 39.40
N LEU A 140 35.72 -2.71 40.59
CA LEU A 140 36.44 -1.45 40.77
C LEU A 140 37.97 -1.59 40.64
N LYS A 141 38.53 -2.78 40.87
CA LYS A 141 39.99 -3.01 40.88
C LYS A 141 40.55 -3.68 39.64
N GLU A 142 39.76 -4.53 39.00
CA GLU A 142 40.12 -5.20 37.74
C GLU A 142 39.34 -4.48 36.64
N ASP A 143 39.94 -4.17 35.48
CA ASP A 143 39.37 -3.40 34.33
C ASP A 143 38.03 -3.96 33.76
N THR A 144 37.36 -4.84 34.49
CA THR A 144 36.07 -5.46 34.26
C THR A 144 34.91 -4.52 33.91
N PHE A 145 34.92 -3.24 34.33
CA PHE A 145 33.93 -2.28 33.82
C PHE A 145 34.16 -1.96 32.35
N ASP A 146 35.41 -1.70 31.98
CA ASP A 146 35.79 -1.49 30.59
C ASP A 146 35.62 -2.78 29.79
N GLU A 147 35.93 -3.96 30.36
CA GLU A 147 35.61 -5.25 29.72
C GLU A 147 34.11 -5.44 29.50
N TRP A 148 33.26 -5.03 30.46
CA TRP A 148 31.82 -5.12 30.34
C TRP A 148 31.27 -4.16 29.27
N ILE A 149 31.75 -2.91 29.24
CA ILE A 149 31.44 -1.96 28.16
C ILE A 149 31.88 -2.54 26.81
N GLN A 150 33.09 -3.10 26.73
CA GLN A 150 33.60 -3.73 25.51
C GLN A 150 32.76 -4.94 25.09
N ARG A 151 32.30 -5.77 26.04
CA ARG A 151 31.38 -6.89 25.76
C ARG A 151 30.04 -6.39 25.25
N LYS A 152 29.47 -5.34 25.83
CA LYS A 152 28.21 -4.74 25.39
C LYS A 152 28.34 -4.14 23.99
N GLN A 153 29.46 -3.46 23.70
CA GLN A 153 29.79 -2.98 22.35
C GLN A 153 29.96 -4.14 21.36
N LEU A 154 30.60 -5.23 21.77
CA LEU A 154 30.77 -6.44 20.96
C LEU A 154 29.42 -7.11 20.65
N VAL A 155 28.53 -7.23 21.64
CA VAL A 155 27.16 -7.74 21.50
C VAL A 155 26.36 -6.85 20.55
N THR A 156 26.41 -5.53 20.73
CA THR A 156 25.77 -4.56 19.85
C THR A 156 26.26 -4.69 18.41
N SER A 157 27.57 -4.83 18.21
CA SER A 157 28.17 -5.07 16.89
C SER A 157 27.72 -6.40 16.27
N LYS A 158 27.60 -7.48 17.05
CA LYS A 158 27.06 -8.75 16.58
C LYS A 158 25.60 -8.63 16.14
N ILE A 159 24.76 -7.95 16.92
CA ILE A 159 23.36 -7.70 16.58
C ILE A 159 23.26 -6.87 15.29
N GLN A 160 24.08 -5.82 15.13
CA GLN A 160 24.13 -5.04 13.89
C GLN A 160 24.49 -5.90 12.67
N LYS A 161 25.47 -6.81 12.79
CA LYS A 161 25.81 -7.76 11.72
C LYS A 161 24.65 -8.69 11.38
N ILE A 162 23.89 -9.15 12.38
CA ILE A 162 22.68 -9.96 12.19
C ILE A 162 21.59 -9.16 11.47
N ILE A 163 21.37 -7.88 11.82
CA ILE A 163 20.42 -6.99 11.13
C ILE A 163 20.78 -6.89 9.64
N VAL A 164 22.04 -6.56 9.31
CA VAL A 164 22.49 -6.47 7.91
C VAL A 164 22.32 -7.81 7.18
N PHE A 165 22.54 -8.93 7.85
CA PHE A 165 22.32 -10.26 7.27
C PHE A 165 20.83 -10.53 7.00
N VAL A 166 19.94 -10.19 7.94
CA VAL A 166 18.48 -10.31 7.77
C VAL A 166 17.99 -9.42 6.63
N GLU A 167 18.46 -8.18 6.53
CA GLU A 167 18.15 -7.27 5.42
C GLU A 167 18.52 -7.88 4.07
N ARG A 168 19.67 -8.56 3.97
CA ARG A 168 20.08 -9.28 2.75
C ARG A 168 19.15 -10.43 2.41
N ILE A 169 18.72 -11.23 3.39
CA ILE A 169 17.75 -12.32 3.19
C ILE A 169 16.41 -11.75 2.69
N VAL A 170 15.92 -10.69 3.31
CA VAL A 170 14.68 -10.01 2.92
C VAL A 170 14.79 -9.48 1.49
N GLN A 171 15.91 -8.84 1.14
CA GLN A 171 16.17 -8.36 -0.22
C GLN A 171 16.22 -9.50 -1.24
N SER A 172 16.84 -10.64 -0.89
CA SER A 172 16.82 -11.85 -1.72
C SER A 172 15.40 -12.42 -1.89
N GLY A 173 14.58 -12.36 -0.84
CA GLY A 173 13.15 -12.72 -0.90
C GLY A 173 12.36 -11.82 -1.85
N TYR A 174 12.59 -10.50 -1.81
CA TYR A 174 12.00 -9.56 -2.76
C TYR A 174 12.43 -9.84 -4.20
N ASN A 175 13.71 -10.12 -4.43
CA ASN A 175 14.22 -10.48 -5.76
C ASN A 175 13.59 -11.80 -6.26
N LEU A 176 13.35 -12.76 -5.38
CA LEU A 176 12.68 -14.02 -5.72
C LEU A 176 11.21 -13.78 -6.10
N ASN A 177 10.47 -12.96 -5.35
CA ASN A 177 9.11 -12.58 -5.68
C ASN A 177 9.04 -11.82 -7.00
N PHE A 178 9.98 -10.88 -7.25
CA PHE A 178 10.08 -10.19 -8.54
C PHE A 178 10.36 -11.17 -9.69
N LEU A 179 11.21 -12.19 -9.49
CA LEU A 179 11.43 -13.25 -10.48
C LEU A 179 10.17 -14.09 -10.71
N LEU A 180 9.38 -14.36 -9.67
CA LEU A 180 8.11 -15.07 -9.80
C LEU A 180 7.09 -14.25 -10.58
N ASP A 181 7.00 -12.94 -10.31
CA ASP A 181 6.16 -12.01 -11.06
C ASP A 181 6.62 -11.92 -12.52
N GLN A 182 7.93 -11.90 -12.78
CA GLN A 182 8.48 -11.95 -14.13
C GLN A 182 8.14 -13.27 -14.82
N VAL A 183 8.21 -14.41 -14.13
CA VAL A 183 7.81 -15.72 -14.68
C VAL A 183 6.31 -15.73 -14.98
N ASP A 184 5.46 -15.27 -14.08
CA ASP A 184 4.01 -15.20 -14.30
C ASP A 184 3.66 -14.22 -15.43
N ASN A 185 4.31 -13.06 -15.50
CA ASN A 185 4.14 -12.11 -16.61
C ASN A 185 4.64 -12.69 -17.95
N ASN A 186 5.75 -13.43 -17.94
CA ASN A 186 6.25 -14.14 -19.13
C ASN A 186 5.32 -15.28 -19.56
N LEU A 187 4.65 -15.95 -18.62
CA LEU A 187 3.64 -16.98 -18.90
C LEU A 187 2.35 -16.36 -19.43
N GLN A 188 1.88 -15.25 -18.83
CA GLN A 188 0.69 -14.52 -19.28
C GLN A 188 0.90 -13.82 -20.64
N SER A 189 2.11 -13.35 -20.93
CA SER A 189 2.46 -12.77 -22.23
C SER A 189 2.67 -13.83 -23.32
N ALA A 190 3.02 -15.07 -22.96
CA ALA A 190 3.07 -16.18 -23.90
C ALA A 190 1.68 -16.57 -24.44
N ASP A 191 0.62 -16.46 -23.62
CA ASP A 191 -0.77 -16.70 -24.05
C ASP A 191 -1.39 -15.53 -24.82
N ASN A 192 -0.94 -14.29 -24.58
CA ASN A 192 -1.44 -13.08 -25.24
C ASN A 192 -0.87 -12.78 -26.64
N LYS A 193 -0.07 -13.68 -27.22
CA LYS A 193 0.72 -13.46 -28.45
C LYS A 193 -0.05 -13.36 -29.78
N LYS A 194 -1.29 -12.85 -29.82
CA LYS A 194 -2.06 -12.71 -31.06
C LYS A 194 -2.44 -11.29 -31.49
N LYS A 195 -2.10 -10.23 -30.75
CA LYS A 195 -2.37 -8.85 -31.21
C LYS A 195 -1.12 -7.99 -31.17
N GLU A 196 -0.84 -7.32 -32.30
CA GLU A 196 0.18 -6.28 -32.35
C GLU A 196 -0.17 -5.20 -31.33
N THR A 197 0.77 -4.87 -30.45
CA THR A 197 0.55 -3.83 -29.43
C THR A 197 1.13 -2.53 -29.92
N ILE A 198 0.30 -1.49 -30.00
CA ILE A 198 0.71 -0.15 -30.42
C ILE A 198 0.74 0.76 -29.20
N LEU A 199 1.93 1.20 -28.80
CA LEU A 199 2.15 2.12 -27.70
C LEU A 199 2.49 3.50 -28.24
N ARG A 200 1.76 4.53 -27.80
CA ARG A 200 2.10 5.93 -28.08
C ARG A 200 2.98 6.47 -26.95
N LEU A 201 4.22 6.79 -27.25
CA LEU A 201 5.23 7.23 -26.29
C LEU A 201 5.62 8.70 -26.52
N LYS A 202 6.07 9.36 -25.46
CA LYS A 202 6.75 10.67 -25.54
C LYS A 202 8.21 10.45 -25.90
N GLY A 203 8.79 11.33 -26.71
CA GLY A 203 10.20 11.29 -27.09
C GLY A 203 10.75 12.69 -27.36
N LEU A 204 11.98 12.75 -27.87
CA LEU A 204 12.69 13.99 -28.19
C LEU A 204 13.08 14.02 -29.67
N LYS A 205 12.95 15.20 -30.30
CA LYS A 205 13.37 15.44 -31.69
C LYS A 205 14.23 16.70 -31.75
N GLY A 206 15.31 16.69 -32.54
CA GLY A 206 16.06 17.89 -32.85
C GLY A 206 15.25 18.87 -33.69
N GLN A 207 15.11 20.11 -33.21
CA GLN A 207 14.52 21.22 -33.95
C GLN A 207 15.15 22.54 -33.48
N ASN A 208 15.61 23.38 -34.41
CA ASN A 208 16.20 24.69 -34.12
C ASN A 208 17.24 24.66 -33.00
N ASN A 209 18.23 23.77 -33.13
CA ASN A 209 19.32 23.66 -32.17
C ASN A 209 18.91 23.23 -30.74
N LYS A 210 17.71 22.68 -30.57
CA LYS A 210 17.21 22.18 -29.29
C LYS A 210 16.48 20.86 -29.46
N LEU A 211 16.52 20.01 -28.43
CA LEU A 211 15.65 18.85 -28.33
C LEU A 211 14.27 19.31 -27.85
N VAL A 212 13.25 19.10 -28.68
CA VAL A 212 11.86 19.40 -28.34
C VAL A 212 11.07 18.13 -28.08
N ASN A 213 10.12 18.20 -27.15
CA ASN A 213 9.22 17.09 -26.85
C ASN A 213 8.39 16.74 -28.09
N THR A 214 8.28 15.45 -28.37
CA THR A 214 7.47 14.91 -29.45
C THR A 214 6.76 13.63 -29.00
N THR A 215 5.99 13.01 -29.88
CA THR A 215 5.38 11.70 -29.62
C THR A 215 5.62 10.77 -30.81
N PHE A 216 5.91 9.50 -30.55
CA PHE A 216 6.10 8.45 -31.55
C PHE A 216 5.34 7.19 -31.15
N TYR A 217 5.27 6.21 -32.06
CA TYR A 217 4.63 4.92 -31.82
C TYR A 217 5.68 3.82 -31.75
N LEU A 218 5.59 2.97 -30.72
CA LEU A 218 6.30 1.70 -30.63
C LEU A 218 5.28 0.60 -30.94
N ILE A 219 5.52 -0.16 -32.00
CA ILE A 219 4.67 -1.25 -32.44
C ILE A 219 5.41 -2.55 -32.15
N ASP A 220 4.85 -3.36 -31.26
CA ASP A 220 5.33 -4.71 -30.97
C ASP A 220 4.64 -5.69 -31.93
N LYS A 221 5.40 -6.25 -32.87
CA LYS A 221 4.89 -7.17 -33.89
C LYS A 221 4.75 -8.57 -33.34
N GLN A 222 3.92 -9.39 -33.99
CA GLN A 222 3.67 -10.78 -33.59
C GLN A 222 4.93 -11.67 -33.55
N ASN A 223 5.94 -11.35 -34.37
CA ASN A 223 7.22 -12.05 -34.37
C ASN A 223 8.19 -11.55 -33.27
N GLY A 224 7.76 -10.60 -32.44
CA GLY A 224 8.52 -9.92 -31.40
C GLY A 224 9.28 -8.67 -31.89
N ASP A 225 9.28 -8.39 -33.19
CA ASP A 225 10.01 -7.24 -33.73
C ASP A 225 9.39 -5.94 -33.20
N LYS A 226 10.25 -5.03 -32.74
CA LYS A 226 9.84 -3.69 -32.31
C LYS A 226 10.02 -2.70 -33.44
N VAL A 227 8.94 -2.03 -33.84
CA VAL A 227 8.96 -1.00 -34.89
C VAL A 227 8.69 0.37 -34.29
N TYR A 228 9.67 1.26 -34.41
CA TYR A 228 9.59 2.65 -34.01
C TYR A 228 9.08 3.46 -35.19
N LYS A 229 7.93 4.14 -35.04
CA LYS A 229 7.24 4.84 -36.13
C LYS A 229 6.83 6.25 -35.73
N LYS A 230 7.07 7.23 -36.60
CA LYS A 230 6.65 8.62 -36.43
C LYS A 230 6.09 9.15 -37.74
N ASP A 231 4.90 9.75 -37.72
CA ASP A 231 4.28 10.41 -38.87
C ASP A 231 4.32 9.54 -40.14
N SER A 232 3.95 8.27 -39.98
CA SER A 232 4.00 7.21 -41.00
C SER A 232 5.39 6.72 -41.44
N GLN A 233 6.48 7.41 -41.08
CA GLN A 233 7.85 6.97 -41.32
C GLN A 233 8.31 5.95 -40.27
N ILE A 234 8.85 4.81 -40.72
CA ILE A 234 9.56 3.87 -39.85
C ILE A 234 10.94 4.46 -39.55
N LEU A 235 11.22 4.69 -38.28
CA LEU A 235 12.50 5.20 -37.80
C LEU A 235 13.49 4.07 -37.58
N ARG A 236 13.03 2.94 -37.01
CA ARG A 236 13.86 1.79 -36.66
C ARG A 236 13.03 0.51 -36.60
N ILE A 237 13.64 -0.61 -36.95
CA ILE A 237 13.09 -1.95 -36.73
C ILE A 237 14.13 -2.73 -35.93
N GLU A 238 13.77 -3.13 -34.72
CA GLU A 238 14.58 -4.02 -33.88
C GLU A 238 14.03 -5.43 -34.02
N LYS A 239 14.85 -6.33 -34.56
CA LYS A 239 14.45 -7.72 -34.76
C LYS A 239 14.58 -8.48 -33.45
N PHE A 240 13.51 -9.17 -33.05
CA PHE A 240 13.54 -9.99 -31.85
C PHE A 240 14.50 -11.16 -31.99
N ARG A 241 15.36 -11.36 -30.99
CA ARG A 241 16.23 -12.53 -30.88
C ARG A 241 15.95 -13.21 -29.55
N LEU A 242 15.73 -14.54 -29.58
CA LEU A 242 15.53 -15.32 -28.36
C LEU A 242 16.71 -15.11 -27.38
N GLY A 243 16.41 -14.66 -26.16
CA GLY A 243 17.40 -14.39 -25.11
C GLY A 243 17.67 -12.91 -24.81
N GLN A 244 17.09 -11.97 -25.59
CA GLN A 244 17.31 -10.54 -25.44
C GLN A 244 16.31 -9.94 -24.43
N LEU A 245 16.61 -10.05 -23.13
CA LEU A 245 15.63 -9.77 -22.07
C LEU A 245 15.43 -8.28 -21.70
N ASN A 246 16.31 -7.36 -22.07
CA ASN A 246 16.20 -5.95 -21.63
C ASN A 246 16.81 -4.96 -22.64
N GLU A 247 16.18 -4.74 -23.80
CA GLU A 247 16.59 -3.64 -24.67
C GLU A 247 16.01 -2.31 -24.17
N GLN A 248 16.90 -1.34 -23.98
CA GLN A 248 16.55 0.04 -23.62
C GLN A 248 15.68 0.64 -24.74
N ILE A 249 14.49 1.12 -24.37
CA ILE A 249 13.64 1.89 -25.27
C ILE A 249 14.34 3.23 -25.51
N LEU A 250 14.70 3.52 -26.76
CA LEU A 250 15.24 4.82 -27.14
C LEU A 250 14.11 5.86 -27.08
N PHE A 251 14.41 7.07 -26.60
CA PHE A 251 13.43 8.17 -26.56
C PHE A 251 13.81 9.31 -27.52
N ASN A 252 15.05 9.39 -27.99
CA ASN A 252 15.50 10.35 -28.99
C ASN A 252 15.29 9.79 -30.42
N LEU A 253 14.50 10.50 -31.23
CA LEU A 253 14.15 10.07 -32.58
C LEU A 253 15.35 10.02 -33.54
N GLU A 254 16.37 10.85 -33.31
CA GLU A 254 17.60 10.80 -34.11
C GLU A 254 18.44 9.57 -33.79
N GLN A 255 18.52 9.18 -32.51
CA GLN A 255 19.16 7.92 -32.13
C GLN A 255 18.45 6.72 -32.74
N MET A 256 17.12 6.71 -32.73
CA MET A 256 16.37 5.66 -33.41
C MET A 256 16.76 5.56 -34.89
N LYS A 257 16.91 6.69 -35.57
CA LYS A 257 17.16 6.74 -37.01
C LYS A 257 18.61 6.44 -37.40
N TYR A 258 19.57 6.89 -36.60
CA TYR A 258 20.98 6.96 -37.00
C TYR A 258 21.95 6.14 -36.15
N LEU A 259 21.54 5.68 -34.97
CA LEU A 259 22.40 4.90 -34.08
C LEU A 259 22.30 3.41 -34.41
N GLU A 260 23.40 2.82 -34.85
CA GLU A 260 23.53 1.39 -35.10
C GLU A 260 24.48 0.73 -34.10
N TYR A 261 24.15 -0.48 -33.68
CA TYR A 261 25.01 -1.31 -32.83
C TYR A 261 25.49 -2.52 -33.64
N LYS A 262 26.81 -2.72 -33.76
CA LYS A 262 27.39 -3.88 -34.45
C LYS A 262 28.24 -4.69 -33.48
N GLY A 263 28.00 -6.00 -33.41
CA GLY A 263 28.74 -6.93 -32.57
C GLY A 263 28.25 -8.36 -32.73
N GLN A 264 28.82 -9.27 -31.94
CA GLN A 264 28.46 -10.69 -31.95
C GLN A 264 27.56 -11.03 -30.76
N TYR A 265 26.64 -11.97 -30.98
CA TYR A 265 25.84 -12.57 -29.93
C TYR A 265 26.32 -13.99 -29.66
N GLY A 266 26.35 -14.39 -28.39
CA GLY A 266 26.67 -15.76 -27.98
C GLY A 266 25.47 -16.70 -28.13
N ILE A 267 25.72 -17.99 -27.89
CA ILE A 267 24.73 -19.09 -28.04
C ILE A 267 23.47 -18.84 -27.18
N LYS A 268 23.60 -18.14 -26.06
CA LYS A 268 22.48 -17.80 -25.16
C LYS A 268 21.76 -16.48 -25.50
N GLY A 269 22.12 -15.82 -26.60
CA GLY A 269 21.55 -14.53 -27.00
C GLY A 269 22.17 -13.31 -26.30
N TYR A 270 23.20 -13.49 -25.48
CA TYR A 270 23.94 -12.40 -24.85
C TYR A 270 24.90 -11.71 -25.83
N LYS A 271 25.14 -10.41 -25.65
CA LYS A 271 26.20 -9.68 -26.37
C LYS A 271 27.55 -10.23 -25.91
N ILE A 272 28.43 -10.62 -26.83
CA ILE A 272 29.78 -11.10 -26.50
C ILE A 272 30.81 -10.41 -27.38
N LYS A 273 32.07 -10.40 -26.92
CA LYS A 273 33.21 -9.80 -27.61
C LYS A 273 33.02 -8.31 -27.88
N GLN A 274 33.71 -7.79 -28.90
CA GLN A 274 33.68 -6.39 -29.28
C GLN A 274 32.31 -5.97 -29.83
N TRP A 275 31.82 -4.84 -29.33
CA TRP A 275 30.62 -4.15 -29.78
C TRP A 275 30.96 -2.70 -30.10
N ASN A 276 30.56 -2.23 -31.29
CA ASN A 276 30.84 -0.89 -31.77
C ASN A 276 29.53 -0.14 -32.03
N TYR A 277 29.51 1.15 -31.68
CA TYR A 277 28.40 2.07 -31.87
C TYR A 277 28.68 2.94 -33.10
N PHE A 278 27.74 3.00 -34.03
CA PHE A 278 27.86 3.82 -35.23
C PHE A 278 26.77 4.89 -35.26
N TRP A 279 27.16 6.14 -35.43
CA TRP A 279 26.25 7.26 -35.68
C TRP A 279 26.37 7.68 -37.14
N LYS A 280 25.29 7.57 -37.93
CA LYS A 280 25.31 7.90 -39.37
C LYS A 280 26.45 7.20 -40.13
N GLY A 281 26.75 5.96 -39.76
CA GLY A 281 27.81 5.15 -40.36
C GLY A 281 29.23 5.41 -39.82
N GLN A 282 29.45 6.40 -38.96
CA GLN A 282 30.74 6.65 -38.32
C GLN A 282 30.80 6.00 -36.94
N GLN A 283 31.89 5.31 -36.61
CA GLN A 283 32.06 4.71 -35.29
C GLN A 283 32.27 5.80 -34.23
N VAL A 284 31.37 5.85 -33.24
CA VAL A 284 31.36 6.88 -32.18
C VAL A 284 31.55 6.31 -30.77
N GLY A 285 31.52 4.98 -30.61
CA GLY A 285 31.73 4.34 -29.32
C GLY A 285 31.77 2.82 -29.39
N GLY A 286 31.73 2.16 -28.23
CA GLY A 286 31.79 0.71 -28.12
C GLY A 286 32.69 0.20 -26.99
N GLY A 287 32.81 -1.13 -26.89
CA GLY A 287 33.66 -1.82 -25.92
C GLY A 287 33.51 -3.35 -26.00
N HIS A 288 33.99 -4.06 -24.99
CA HIS A 288 34.02 -5.53 -24.96
C HIS A 288 33.00 -6.10 -23.98
N TYR A 289 32.26 -7.13 -24.40
CA TYR A 289 31.44 -7.97 -23.51
C TYR A 289 32.12 -9.32 -23.28
N ASN A 290 32.09 -9.80 -22.05
CA ASN A 290 32.54 -11.14 -21.70
C ASN A 290 31.55 -12.22 -22.19
N ILE A 291 31.89 -13.50 -21.98
CA ILE A 291 31.06 -14.63 -22.42
C ILE A 291 29.68 -14.71 -21.73
N PHE A 292 29.50 -14.01 -20.62
CA PHE A 292 28.26 -13.97 -19.84
C PHE A 292 27.33 -12.81 -20.23
N GLY A 293 27.74 -11.95 -21.17
CA GLY A 293 26.94 -10.80 -21.56
C GLY A 293 27.25 -9.52 -20.81
N GLN A 294 28.32 -9.49 -20.02
CA GLN A 294 28.64 -8.37 -19.14
C GLN A 294 29.74 -7.51 -19.76
N LYS A 295 29.62 -6.19 -19.65
CA LYS A 295 30.65 -5.24 -20.10
C LYS A 295 31.94 -5.45 -19.31
N GLU A 296 33.05 -5.50 -20.02
CA GLU A 296 34.41 -5.64 -19.48
C GLU A 296 35.40 -4.77 -20.27
N GLY A 297 36.45 -4.30 -19.60
CA GLY A 297 37.53 -3.55 -20.22
C GLY A 297 37.14 -2.11 -20.55
N LYS A 298 37.80 -1.52 -21.54
CA LYS A 298 37.59 -0.12 -21.94
C LYS A 298 36.30 0.05 -22.74
N TRP A 299 35.53 1.08 -22.41
CA TRP A 299 34.25 1.41 -23.03
C TRP A 299 34.15 2.90 -23.35
N VAL A 300 33.45 3.19 -24.44
CA VAL A 300 32.97 4.52 -24.84
C VAL A 300 31.45 4.43 -24.98
N ASP A 301 30.73 4.91 -23.97
CA ASP A 301 29.28 4.99 -23.92
C ASP A 301 28.79 6.31 -24.53
N LEU A 302 27.63 6.30 -25.18
CA LEU A 302 26.96 7.53 -25.64
C LEU A 302 26.06 8.06 -24.53
N CYS A 303 25.97 9.38 -24.34
CA CYS A 303 24.98 9.94 -23.43
C CYS A 303 23.54 9.61 -23.88
N GLU A 304 22.59 9.62 -22.94
CA GLU A 304 21.20 9.20 -23.17
C GLU A 304 20.53 9.97 -24.34
N ASN A 305 20.92 11.22 -24.57
CA ASN A 305 20.36 12.08 -25.61
C ASN A 305 21.38 12.49 -26.68
N TYR A 306 22.25 11.57 -27.09
CA TYR A 306 23.22 11.79 -28.17
C TYR A 306 22.51 12.19 -29.48
N TRP A 307 22.94 13.29 -30.10
CA TRP A 307 22.49 13.74 -31.43
C TRP A 307 23.56 14.64 -32.07
N ASP A 308 23.36 15.11 -33.30
CA ASP A 308 24.40 15.78 -34.09
C ASP A 308 25.07 16.98 -33.37
N GLN A 309 24.31 17.69 -32.55
CA GLN A 309 24.79 18.89 -31.87
C GLN A 309 25.14 18.66 -30.39
N ASN A 310 24.93 17.44 -29.89
CA ASN A 310 25.30 17.01 -28.54
C ASN A 310 25.95 15.63 -28.65
N ASN A 311 27.17 15.61 -29.18
CA ASN A 311 27.98 14.42 -29.36
C ASN A 311 28.74 14.03 -28.08
N VAL A 312 28.06 14.10 -26.93
CA VAL A 312 28.65 13.79 -25.63
C VAL A 312 28.81 12.28 -25.46
N ILE A 313 30.03 11.85 -25.16
CA ILE A 313 30.41 10.46 -24.87
C ILE A 313 31.03 10.33 -23.48
N GLU A 314 30.94 9.14 -22.91
CA GLU A 314 31.53 8.79 -21.61
C GLU A 314 32.52 7.64 -21.82
N GLU A 315 33.79 7.88 -21.51
CA GLU A 315 34.88 6.91 -21.71
C GLU A 315 35.43 6.44 -20.36
N GLY A 316 35.50 5.12 -20.15
CA GLY A 316 36.06 4.54 -18.92
C GLY A 316 36.18 3.02 -18.99
N HIS A 317 36.29 2.36 -17.84
CA HIS A 317 36.40 0.90 -17.76
C HIS A 317 35.17 0.27 -17.08
N TYR A 318 34.79 -0.91 -17.57
CA TYR A 318 33.84 -1.79 -16.92
C TYR A 318 34.50 -3.07 -16.40
N TRP A 319 33.92 -3.63 -15.35
CA TRP A 319 34.16 -4.98 -14.87
C TRP A 319 32.82 -5.60 -14.44
N ASN A 320 32.40 -6.66 -15.13
CA ASN A 320 31.12 -7.35 -14.88
C ASN A 320 29.91 -6.39 -14.81
N ASP A 321 29.73 -5.55 -15.84
CA ASP A 321 28.69 -4.51 -15.95
C ASP A 321 28.80 -3.35 -14.95
N ARG A 322 29.82 -3.32 -14.09
CA ARG A 322 30.07 -2.21 -13.16
C ARG A 322 31.11 -1.27 -13.74
N ARG A 323 30.84 0.04 -13.69
CA ARG A 323 31.81 1.07 -14.02
C ARG A 323 32.90 1.08 -12.94
N ILE A 324 34.16 1.02 -13.33
CA ILE A 324 35.31 1.04 -12.43
C ILE A 324 36.33 2.08 -12.89
N GLY A 325 37.13 2.58 -11.95
CA GLY A 325 38.23 3.50 -12.24
C GLY A 325 37.75 4.86 -12.78
N VAL A 326 38.62 5.54 -13.52
CA VAL A 326 38.35 6.90 -14.02
C VAL A 326 37.48 6.87 -15.27
N TRP A 327 36.47 7.73 -15.27
CA TRP A 327 35.54 7.97 -16.35
C TRP A 327 35.61 9.43 -16.80
N LYS A 328 35.72 9.65 -18.10
CA LYS A 328 35.80 10.98 -18.73
C LYS A 328 34.55 11.25 -19.53
N ILE A 329 33.96 12.43 -19.38
CA ILE A 329 32.85 12.90 -20.21
C ILE A 329 33.42 13.86 -21.26
N GLN A 330 33.26 13.53 -22.53
CA GLN A 330 33.84 14.28 -23.65
C GLN A 330 32.76 14.85 -24.56
N TRP A 331 32.97 16.06 -25.07
CA TRP A 331 32.17 16.70 -26.10
C TRP A 331 33.10 17.28 -27.15
N ASN A 332 32.89 16.99 -28.43
CA ASN A 332 33.81 17.41 -29.50
C ASN A 332 35.30 17.08 -29.19
N ASN A 333 35.58 15.89 -28.63
CA ASN A 333 36.90 15.44 -28.18
C ASN A 333 37.53 16.26 -27.03
N GLN A 334 36.80 17.21 -26.43
CA GLN A 334 37.23 17.94 -25.24
C GLN A 334 36.63 17.29 -24.00
N VAL A 335 37.46 16.98 -23.00
CA VAL A 335 36.98 16.51 -21.70
C VAL A 335 36.27 17.67 -21.00
N ILE A 336 34.97 17.52 -20.77
CA ILE A 336 34.11 18.53 -20.13
C ILE A 336 33.55 18.06 -18.78
N GLY A 337 33.81 16.81 -18.40
CA GLY A 337 33.48 16.29 -17.07
C GLY A 337 34.04 14.89 -16.83
N GLY A 338 33.56 14.22 -15.80
CA GLY A 338 34.03 12.89 -15.39
C GLY A 338 34.32 12.77 -13.91
N GLY A 339 34.75 11.59 -13.49
CA GLY A 339 35.13 11.27 -12.11
C GLY A 339 35.60 9.82 -11.98
N SER A 340 35.70 9.29 -10.76
CA SER A 340 36.14 7.91 -10.54
C SER A 340 35.08 7.02 -9.90
N TYR A 341 35.10 5.73 -10.20
CA TYR A 341 34.35 4.70 -9.49
C TYR A 341 35.31 3.84 -8.66
N ASP A 342 34.81 3.30 -7.54
CA ASP A 342 35.56 2.34 -6.74
C ASP A 342 35.95 1.09 -7.54
N ILE A 343 37.17 0.60 -7.31
CA ILE A 343 37.68 -0.62 -7.94
C ILE A 343 37.31 -1.85 -7.11
N GLU A 344 37.20 -1.69 -5.79
CA GLU A 344 36.93 -2.76 -4.82
C GLU A 344 35.44 -2.93 -4.46
N GLY A 345 34.56 -2.05 -4.96
CA GLY A 345 33.16 -1.95 -4.53
C GLY A 345 32.11 -2.36 -5.57
N GLU A 346 30.89 -1.84 -5.38
CA GLU A 346 29.72 -2.13 -6.23
C GLU A 346 29.66 -1.28 -7.51
N GLY A 347 30.75 -0.60 -7.89
CA GLY A 347 30.76 0.37 -8.99
C GLY A 347 30.17 1.70 -8.56
N ARG A 348 30.51 2.14 -7.34
CA ARG A 348 29.98 3.36 -6.75
C ARG A 348 30.90 4.53 -7.07
N LYS A 349 30.32 5.70 -7.35
CA LYS A 349 31.08 6.94 -7.56
C LYS A 349 31.93 7.25 -6.33
N LYS A 350 33.17 7.67 -6.55
CA LYS A 350 34.13 8.11 -5.54
C LYS A 350 34.91 9.33 -6.02
N GLY A 351 35.25 10.22 -5.08
CA GLY A 351 36.03 11.43 -5.31
C GLY A 351 35.25 12.50 -6.07
N LYS A 352 35.96 13.46 -6.65
CA LYS A 352 35.35 14.57 -7.39
C LYS A 352 34.76 14.09 -8.72
N TRP A 353 33.54 14.53 -8.97
CA TRP A 353 32.77 14.26 -10.18
C TRP A 353 32.27 15.58 -10.78
N ILE A 354 32.44 15.73 -12.09
CA ILE A 354 31.80 16.78 -12.88
C ILE A 354 30.76 16.09 -13.76
N GLU A 355 29.49 16.27 -13.42
CA GLU A 355 28.35 15.69 -14.13
C GLU A 355 27.69 16.71 -15.04
N ILE A 356 27.16 16.27 -16.17
CA ILE A 356 26.43 17.13 -17.09
C ILE A 356 24.94 16.88 -16.88
N THR A 357 24.23 17.84 -16.32
CA THR A 357 22.81 17.67 -15.95
C THR A 357 21.86 18.05 -17.08
N LYS A 358 22.21 19.08 -17.87
CA LYS A 358 21.51 19.46 -19.11
C LYS A 358 22.48 20.07 -20.11
N PHE A 359 22.47 19.58 -21.34
CA PHE A 359 23.21 20.17 -22.46
C PHE A 359 22.21 20.93 -23.35
N GLN A 360 22.22 22.25 -23.28
CA GLN A 360 21.66 23.11 -24.33
C GLN A 360 22.84 23.79 -25.03
N ILE A 361 22.75 23.93 -26.35
CA ILE A 361 23.86 24.41 -27.20
C ILE A 361 24.41 25.77 -26.75
N ASP A 362 23.60 26.55 -26.05
CA ASP A 362 23.93 27.91 -25.62
C ASP A 362 24.23 28.03 -24.11
N SER A 363 24.15 26.94 -23.33
CA SER A 363 24.46 26.95 -21.89
C SER A 363 24.83 25.56 -21.36
N GLN A 364 26.07 25.40 -20.90
CA GLN A 364 26.51 24.20 -20.19
C GLN A 364 26.13 24.33 -18.71
N VAL A 365 25.32 23.39 -18.21
CA VAL A 365 25.05 23.27 -16.78
C VAL A 365 25.72 21.98 -16.30
N SER A 366 26.94 22.13 -15.78
CA SER A 366 27.62 21.05 -15.07
C SER A 366 27.35 21.15 -13.57
N LYS A 367 27.33 19.99 -12.93
CA LYS A 367 27.24 19.81 -11.48
C LYS A 367 28.56 19.19 -11.02
N GLU A 368 29.34 19.93 -10.26
CA GLU A 368 30.50 19.36 -9.56
C GLU A 368 30.09 18.90 -8.16
N GLY A 369 30.56 17.74 -7.74
CA GLY A 369 30.36 17.20 -6.39
C GLY A 369 31.38 16.14 -6.00
N GLU A 370 31.63 15.99 -4.71
CA GLU A 370 32.49 14.93 -4.17
C GLU A 370 31.65 13.73 -3.74
N TYR A 371 32.12 12.53 -4.04
CA TYR A 371 31.39 11.28 -3.76
C TYR A 371 32.17 10.40 -2.79
N GLN A 372 31.51 9.89 -1.76
CA GLN A 372 32.01 8.81 -0.89
C GLN A 372 30.99 7.67 -0.84
N ASN A 373 31.45 6.46 -1.16
CA ASN A 373 30.65 5.23 -1.17
C ASN A 373 29.34 5.35 -1.99
N GLY A 374 29.37 6.08 -3.11
CA GLY A 374 28.23 6.27 -4.01
C GLY A 374 27.22 7.32 -3.56
N LYS A 375 27.41 7.92 -2.39
CA LYS A 375 26.65 9.09 -1.96
C LYS A 375 27.44 10.34 -2.31
N GLN A 376 26.76 11.29 -2.94
CA GLN A 376 27.30 12.64 -3.11
C GLN A 376 27.37 13.26 -1.71
N GLU A 377 28.57 13.63 -1.27
CA GLU A 377 28.74 14.45 -0.08
C GLU A 377 28.32 15.87 -0.44
N ASP A 378 27.59 16.52 0.48
CA ASP A 378 26.84 17.74 0.21
C ASP A 378 27.73 18.78 -0.48
N GLY A 379 27.38 19.02 -1.75
CA GLY A 379 28.05 19.98 -2.59
C GLY A 379 27.68 19.95 -4.06
N ILE A 380 27.09 21.04 -4.53
CA ILE A 380 26.68 21.29 -5.92
C ILE A 380 27.29 22.63 -6.33
N PHE A 381 28.33 22.63 -7.16
CA PHE A 381 28.73 23.84 -7.88
C PHE A 381 28.05 23.86 -9.24
N LEU A 382 27.25 24.89 -9.50
CA LEU A 382 26.72 25.20 -10.82
C LEU A 382 27.65 26.21 -11.49
N ASN A 383 28.47 25.73 -12.41
CA ASN A 383 29.39 26.59 -13.14
C ASN A 383 28.67 27.14 -14.39
N LEU A 384 28.29 28.42 -14.37
CA LEU A 384 27.66 29.12 -15.50
C LEU A 384 28.66 30.14 -16.06
N LYS A 385 28.96 30.08 -17.37
CA LYS A 385 29.77 31.13 -18.02
C LYS A 385 29.02 32.47 -17.98
N GLU A 386 29.75 33.55 -17.66
CA GLU A 386 29.25 34.86 -17.22
C GLU A 386 28.44 35.69 -18.25
N ASP A 387 28.41 35.34 -19.53
CA ASP A 387 28.02 36.31 -20.56
C ASP A 387 26.50 36.59 -20.76
N TYR A 388 25.57 35.93 -20.06
CA TYR A 388 24.13 36.05 -20.44
C TYR A 388 23.14 35.99 -19.26
N PHE A 389 22.98 37.10 -18.52
CA PHE A 389 22.10 37.15 -17.34
C PHE A 389 20.75 37.89 -17.49
N ILE A 390 20.41 38.49 -18.63
CA ILE A 390 19.25 39.41 -18.71
C ILE A 390 17.94 38.77 -19.23
N GLY A 391 17.95 37.59 -19.85
CA GLY A 391 16.77 37.08 -20.59
C GLY A 391 15.84 36.05 -19.91
N CYS A 392 16.24 35.36 -18.84
CA CYS A 392 15.61 34.07 -18.48
C CYS A 392 14.81 34.01 -17.16
N LYS A 393 14.32 35.15 -16.64
CA LYS A 393 13.65 35.21 -15.32
C LYS A 393 12.34 34.41 -15.24
N GLN A 394 11.60 34.27 -16.35
CA GLN A 394 10.27 33.61 -16.36
C GLN A 394 10.31 32.09 -16.62
N GLN A 395 11.37 31.56 -17.25
CA GLN A 395 11.51 30.12 -17.49
C GLN A 395 12.11 29.36 -16.30
N LEU A 396 12.93 30.04 -15.48
CA LEU A 396 13.51 29.49 -14.24
C LEU A 396 12.45 29.07 -13.20
N ILE A 397 11.33 29.79 -13.12
CA ILE A 397 10.23 29.49 -12.17
C ILE A 397 9.50 28.18 -12.52
N ASN A 398 9.47 27.77 -13.78
CA ASN A 398 8.84 26.52 -14.21
C ASN A 398 9.81 25.31 -14.20
N LEU A 399 11.12 25.55 -14.15
CA LEU A 399 12.17 24.52 -14.30
C LEU A 399 12.64 23.91 -12.97
N CYS A 400 12.38 24.54 -11.83
CA CYS A 400 12.89 24.11 -10.50
C CYS A 400 11.87 23.33 -9.64
N SER A 401 10.92 22.65 -10.28
CA SER A 401 10.04 21.69 -9.59
C SER A 401 10.80 20.39 -9.30
N GLY A 402 11.55 20.32 -8.19
CA GLY A 402 12.03 19.02 -7.70
C GLY A 402 13.28 18.92 -6.81
N PHE A 403 13.91 20.00 -6.31
CA PHE A 403 15.14 19.84 -5.50
C PHE A 403 15.18 20.75 -4.26
N SER A 404 15.61 20.19 -3.12
CA SER A 404 16.09 20.90 -1.93
C SER A 404 17.63 20.92 -1.95
N ILE A 405 18.26 22.03 -1.52
CA ILE A 405 19.71 22.23 -1.50
C ILE A 405 20.14 22.52 -0.06
N TYR A 406 21.17 21.82 0.47
CA TYR A 406 21.93 22.19 1.67
C TYR A 406 23.43 21.92 1.49
N ASP A 407 24.24 22.88 1.97
CA ASP A 407 25.68 23.04 2.27
C ASP A 407 26.87 22.58 1.37
N LEU A 408 27.92 23.41 1.41
CA LEU A 408 29.34 23.18 1.03
C LEU A 408 30.23 24.23 1.74
N GLN A 409 31.36 23.83 2.31
CA GLN A 409 32.52 24.70 2.58
C GLN A 409 33.61 24.41 1.56
N GLY A 410 34.17 25.45 0.92
CA GLY A 410 35.32 25.32 0.03
C GLY A 410 35.74 26.63 -0.64
N ASN A 411 36.69 27.31 0.00
CA ASN A 411 37.52 28.45 -0.43
C ASN A 411 37.38 28.97 -1.87
N LEU A 412 36.72 30.12 -2.03
CA LEU A 412 36.96 31.09 -3.10
C LEU A 412 36.77 32.51 -2.53
N SER A 413 37.58 33.44 -3.04
CA SER A 413 37.86 34.77 -2.51
C SER A 413 36.64 35.69 -2.34
N GLN A 414 36.74 36.57 -1.35
CA GLN A 414 35.76 37.52 -0.85
C GLN A 414 35.16 38.44 -1.94
N GLU A 415 33.94 38.15 -2.43
CA GLU A 415 32.99 39.18 -2.86
C GLU A 415 31.54 38.81 -2.49
N LYS A 416 30.84 39.77 -1.87
CA LYS A 416 29.48 39.64 -1.29
C LYS A 416 28.41 39.72 -2.38
N TYR A 417 27.78 38.60 -2.76
CA TYR A 417 26.56 38.60 -3.59
C TYR A 417 25.33 38.16 -2.79
N LYS A 418 24.21 38.91 -2.92
CA LYS A 418 22.91 38.63 -2.26
C LYS A 418 21.92 38.02 -3.28
N TYR A 419 21.35 36.85 -2.98
CA TYR A 419 20.32 36.20 -3.81
C TYR A 419 19.02 35.95 -3.02
N GLU A 420 17.86 36.10 -3.70
CA GLU A 420 16.52 35.73 -3.22
C GLU A 420 16.19 34.31 -3.74
N LEU A 421 15.86 33.37 -2.86
CA LEU A 421 15.64 31.94 -3.21
C LEU A 421 14.27 31.43 -2.70
N ILE A 422 13.72 30.41 -3.37
CA ILE A 422 12.43 29.77 -3.05
C ILE A 422 12.65 28.28 -2.81
N THR A 423 12.21 27.75 -1.66
CA THR A 423 12.24 26.31 -1.32
C THR A 423 10.81 25.76 -1.27
N LEU A 424 10.56 24.58 -1.87
CA LEU A 424 9.22 23.96 -1.98
C LEU A 424 9.16 22.60 -1.26
N MET A 425 8.13 22.39 -0.44
CA MET A 425 7.76 21.08 0.13
C MET A 425 6.37 20.64 -0.36
N PHE A 426 6.23 19.36 -0.69
CA PHE A 426 5.00 18.76 -1.24
C PHE A 426 4.40 17.73 -0.28
N PHE A 427 3.15 17.94 0.13
CA PHE A 427 2.36 16.96 0.86
C PHE A 427 1.07 16.72 0.08
N SER A 428 0.88 15.51 -0.45
CA SER A 428 -0.31 15.03 -1.19
C SER A 428 -1.32 16.13 -1.58
N LYS A 429 -1.03 16.83 -2.70
CA LYS A 429 -1.82 17.91 -3.33
C LYS A 429 -1.70 19.33 -2.74
N ASN A 430 -1.17 19.56 -1.54
CA ASN A 430 -0.95 20.89 -0.96
C ASN A 430 0.53 21.29 -1.03
N HIS A 431 0.81 22.60 -1.09
CA HIS A 431 2.18 23.12 -1.20
C HIS A 431 2.51 24.06 -0.03
N ILE A 432 3.69 23.85 0.57
CA ILE A 432 4.32 24.79 1.51
C ILE A 432 5.55 25.37 0.81
N ILE A 433 5.69 26.68 0.81
CA ILE A 433 6.74 27.42 0.11
C ILE A 433 7.48 28.31 1.11
N PHE A 434 8.79 28.11 1.25
CA PHE A 434 9.64 28.97 2.08
C PHE A 434 10.35 29.96 1.17
N LYS A 435 10.32 31.25 1.51
CA LYS A 435 10.87 32.33 0.69
C LYS A 435 11.78 33.21 1.55
N GLY A 436 13.03 33.40 1.16
CA GLY A 436 13.98 34.26 1.87
C GLY A 436 15.33 34.38 1.17
N ASN A 437 16.32 34.96 1.85
CA ASN A 437 17.66 35.18 1.29
C ASN A 437 18.68 34.15 1.78
N TYR A 438 19.67 33.87 0.93
CA TYR A 438 20.80 33.00 1.23
C TYR A 438 22.15 33.65 0.95
N THR A 439 23.12 33.41 1.82
CA THR A 439 24.53 33.78 1.64
C THR A 439 25.39 32.61 2.10
N ASN A 440 26.32 32.17 1.25
CA ASN A 440 27.18 31.01 1.52
C ASN A 440 26.41 29.72 1.86
N ALA A 441 25.32 29.46 1.10
CA ALA A 441 24.35 28.39 1.37
C ALA A 441 23.55 28.55 2.68
N LYS A 442 23.79 29.60 3.46
CA LYS A 442 23.18 29.85 4.76
C LYS A 442 21.97 30.79 4.68
N LYS A 443 20.89 30.44 5.37
CA LYS A 443 19.71 31.33 5.49
C LYS A 443 20.07 32.54 6.35
N TYR A 444 19.76 33.73 5.85
CA TYR A 444 19.95 34.98 6.61
C TYR A 444 18.81 35.95 6.32
N GLY A 445 18.58 36.91 7.23
CA GLY A 445 17.53 37.92 7.09
C GLY A 445 16.12 37.34 7.15
N LYS A 446 15.14 38.07 6.60
CA LYS A 446 13.71 37.73 6.69
C LYS A 446 13.32 36.55 5.78
N TRP A 447 12.48 35.68 6.31
CA TRP A 447 11.90 34.51 5.68
C TRP A 447 10.39 34.48 5.86
N ASP A 448 9.65 34.19 4.80
CA ASP A 448 8.20 33.99 4.80
C ASP A 448 7.87 32.53 4.43
N VAL A 449 6.85 31.95 5.05
CA VAL A 449 6.32 30.62 4.74
C VAL A 449 4.92 30.75 4.19
N TRP A 450 4.71 30.28 2.97
CA TRP A 450 3.45 30.37 2.24
C TRP A 450 2.79 29.00 2.13
N PHE A 451 1.47 28.97 2.22
CA PHE A 451 0.67 27.77 2.00
C PHE A 451 -0.31 27.96 0.85
N LYS A 452 -0.46 26.91 0.04
CA LYS A 452 -1.44 26.83 -1.04
C LYS A 452 -2.21 25.51 -0.97
N ALA A 453 -3.49 25.61 -0.60
CA ALA A 453 -4.44 24.49 -0.65
C ALA A 453 -4.84 24.18 -2.10
N ASN A 454 -5.10 22.90 -2.42
CA ASN A 454 -5.35 22.47 -3.81
C ASN A 454 -6.76 22.76 -4.37
N ASN A 455 -7.64 23.40 -3.60
CA ASN A 455 -8.96 23.78 -4.12
C ASN A 455 -8.76 24.92 -5.12
N ARG A 456 -9.39 24.81 -6.30
CA ARG A 456 -9.01 25.52 -7.55
C ARG A 456 -8.96 27.06 -7.48
N ASN A 457 -9.36 27.68 -6.38
CA ASN A 457 -9.39 29.14 -6.17
C ASN A 457 -8.70 29.62 -4.87
N CYS A 458 -7.91 28.81 -4.15
CA CYS A 458 -7.26 29.30 -2.93
C CYS A 458 -6.06 30.22 -3.23
N GLU A 459 -6.14 31.46 -2.75
CA GLU A 459 -5.01 32.41 -2.73
C GLU A 459 -3.87 31.87 -1.86
N LYS A 460 -2.63 32.22 -2.21
CA LYS A 460 -1.47 31.88 -1.38
C LYS A 460 -1.52 32.71 -0.12
N GLN A 461 -1.51 32.08 1.05
CA GLN A 461 -1.48 32.77 2.34
C GLN A 461 -0.11 32.63 2.98
N ILE A 462 0.43 33.71 3.55
CA ILE A 462 1.61 33.64 4.42
C ILE A 462 1.13 33.07 5.75
N ILE A 463 1.64 31.90 6.11
CA ILE A 463 1.25 31.16 7.31
C ILE A 463 2.37 31.07 8.35
N GLY A 464 3.59 31.49 7.99
CA GLY A 464 4.72 31.48 8.92
C GLY A 464 5.91 32.31 8.45
N GLY A 465 7.03 32.20 9.16
CA GLY A 465 8.27 32.91 8.84
C GLY A 465 8.88 33.67 10.01
N GLY A 466 10.05 34.27 9.81
CA GLY A 466 10.80 35.04 10.81
C GLY A 466 12.14 35.53 10.25
N SER A 467 13.09 35.87 11.10
CA SER A 467 14.42 36.34 10.67
C SER A 467 15.55 35.42 11.16
N TYR A 468 16.54 35.20 10.31
CA TYR A 468 17.83 34.62 10.71
C TYR A 468 18.84 35.74 10.96
N ASP A 469 19.85 35.47 11.78
CA ASP A 469 20.95 36.40 12.03
C ASP A 469 21.66 36.85 10.74
N GLU A 470 22.18 38.09 10.75
CA GLU A 470 22.87 38.66 9.58
C GLU A 470 24.28 38.09 9.40
N GLU A 471 24.85 37.49 10.46
CA GLU A 471 26.14 36.80 10.44
C GLU A 471 26.08 35.49 9.65
N GLY A 472 24.87 35.04 9.30
CA GLY A 472 24.65 33.86 8.49
C GLY A 472 25.01 32.58 9.23
N ASN A 473 24.77 32.47 10.54
CA ASN A 473 25.01 31.22 11.26
C ASN A 473 23.81 30.26 11.22
N TRP A 474 22.75 30.60 10.45
CA TRP A 474 21.45 29.90 10.41
C TRP A 474 20.68 29.97 11.71
N VAL A 475 21.05 30.92 12.56
CA VAL A 475 20.51 31.01 13.89
C VAL A 475 19.25 31.86 13.81
N LYS A 476 18.10 31.24 14.09
CA LYS A 476 16.82 31.97 14.18
C LYS A 476 16.96 33.06 15.23
N ASN A 477 16.56 34.28 14.90
CA ASN A 477 16.64 35.43 15.80
C ASN A 477 15.43 36.36 15.59
N GLY A 478 14.92 36.94 16.68
CA GLY A 478 13.72 37.77 16.66
C GLY A 478 12.43 36.97 16.53
N ARG A 479 11.36 37.60 16.03
CA ARG A 479 10.01 36.99 15.98
C ARG A 479 9.89 35.95 14.87
N TRP A 480 9.23 34.84 15.19
CA TRP A 480 9.03 33.68 14.32
C TRP A 480 7.63 33.09 14.45
N ILE A 481 7.13 32.56 13.34
CA ILE A 481 5.96 31.68 13.26
C ILE A 481 6.41 30.36 12.64
N ASP A 482 6.53 29.32 13.48
CA ASP A 482 6.88 27.96 13.08
C ASP A 482 5.64 27.14 12.72
N LEU A 483 5.81 26.15 11.85
CA LEU A 483 4.77 25.16 11.56
C LEU A 483 4.93 23.93 12.47
N ASP A 484 3.83 23.28 12.81
CA ASP A 484 3.83 21.96 13.46
C ASP A 484 4.39 20.87 12.54
N ASP A 485 5.08 19.87 13.11
CA ASP A 485 5.63 18.76 12.33
C ASP A 485 4.54 17.96 11.60
N GLY A 486 3.31 17.94 12.15
CA GLY A 486 2.13 17.36 11.53
C GLY A 486 1.29 18.35 10.73
N PHE A 487 1.84 19.47 10.24
CA PHE A 487 1.07 20.49 9.52
C PHE A 487 0.44 19.91 8.23
N GLU A 488 -0.88 19.87 8.19
CA GLU A 488 -1.67 19.45 7.03
C GLU A 488 -2.93 20.29 6.86
N LEU A 489 -3.70 20.07 5.78
CA LEU A 489 -4.86 20.90 5.44
C LEU A 489 -5.90 20.99 6.56
N LYS A 490 -6.08 19.90 7.32
CA LYS A 490 -6.94 19.87 8.50
C LYS A 490 -6.17 20.41 9.71
N LYS A 491 -4.98 19.87 9.99
CA LYS A 491 -4.13 20.27 11.11
C LYS A 491 -3.22 21.47 10.81
N GLN A 492 -3.80 22.68 10.72
CA GLN A 492 -3.06 23.93 10.46
C GLN A 492 -2.57 24.61 11.74
N ILE A 493 -1.63 23.97 12.44
CA ILE A 493 -1.07 24.45 13.71
C ILE A 493 0.24 25.21 13.48
N THR A 494 0.37 26.37 14.10
CA THR A 494 1.59 27.19 14.05
C THR A 494 1.98 27.72 15.43
N TYR A 495 3.26 28.01 15.63
CA TYR A 495 3.82 28.48 16.89
C TYR A 495 4.46 29.85 16.68
N ASN A 496 3.92 30.89 17.31
CA ASN A 496 4.35 32.28 17.15
C ASN A 496 5.05 32.81 18.41
N GLY A 497 6.34 33.10 18.34
CA GLY A 497 7.10 33.65 19.46
C GLY A 497 8.44 34.25 19.04
N GLU A 498 9.38 34.34 19.97
CA GLU A 498 10.70 34.94 19.72
C GLU A 498 11.83 33.92 19.92
N TYR A 499 12.82 33.99 19.04
CA TYR A 499 14.08 33.28 19.14
C TYR A 499 15.20 34.23 19.53
N ARG A 500 16.14 33.78 20.36
CA ARG A 500 17.43 34.42 20.61
C ARG A 500 18.52 33.37 20.50
N ASN A 501 19.46 33.59 19.59
CA ASN A 501 20.53 32.65 19.29
C ASN A 501 20.01 31.22 18.99
N GLY A 502 18.92 31.12 18.22
CA GLY A 502 18.40 29.84 17.75
C GLY A 502 17.59 29.09 18.79
N LYS A 503 17.47 29.64 20.01
CA LYS A 503 16.70 29.10 21.10
C LYS A 503 15.44 29.91 21.35
N LYS A 504 14.32 29.25 21.63
CA LYS A 504 13.04 29.89 21.97
C LYS A 504 13.14 30.64 23.31
N ILE A 505 12.68 31.88 23.33
CA ILE A 505 12.62 32.75 24.52
C ILE A 505 11.26 33.44 24.64
N GLY A 506 10.93 33.91 25.83
CA GLY A 506 9.75 34.75 26.07
C GLY A 506 8.43 34.04 25.72
N ILE A 507 7.41 34.83 25.37
CA ILE A 507 6.04 34.32 25.14
C ILE A 507 5.93 33.68 23.75
N TRP A 508 5.40 32.46 23.71
CA TRP A 508 5.10 31.69 22.52
C TRP A 508 3.61 31.34 22.48
N ASN A 509 2.92 31.75 21.42
CA ASN A 509 1.52 31.46 21.17
C ASN A 509 1.37 30.25 20.25
N ILE A 510 0.44 29.37 20.54
CA ILE A 510 0.02 28.30 19.63
C ILE A 510 -1.23 28.79 18.90
N LEU A 511 -1.19 28.80 17.57
CA LEU A 511 -2.27 29.24 16.70
C LEU A 511 -2.79 28.05 15.89
N TYR A 512 -4.11 27.93 15.76
CA TYR A 512 -4.76 26.99 14.87
C TYR A 512 -5.66 27.74 13.90
N LYS A 513 -5.42 27.55 12.59
CA LYS A 513 -6.08 28.33 11.52
C LYS A 513 -6.04 29.85 11.78
N GLY A 514 -4.93 30.33 12.36
CA GLY A 514 -4.68 31.74 12.72
C GLY A 514 -5.26 32.19 14.06
N GLY A 515 -6.17 31.43 14.70
CA GLY A 515 -6.70 31.74 16.03
C GLY A 515 -5.81 31.22 17.15
N LYS A 516 -5.54 32.01 18.19
CA LYS A 516 -4.76 31.56 19.36
C LYS A 516 -5.54 30.51 20.15
N ILE A 517 -4.97 29.32 20.28
CA ILE A 517 -5.54 28.19 21.03
C ILE A 517 -4.70 27.79 22.24
N GLY A 518 -3.46 28.24 22.32
CA GLY A 518 -2.57 27.93 23.44
C GLY A 518 -1.29 28.75 23.46
N GLY A 519 -0.26 28.22 24.13
CA GLY A 519 1.03 28.88 24.32
C GLY A 519 1.47 29.01 25.77
N GLY A 520 2.67 29.56 25.99
CA GLY A 520 3.24 29.85 27.30
C GLY A 520 4.55 30.61 27.16
N SER A 521 5.41 30.60 28.18
CA SER A 521 6.70 31.32 28.15
C SER A 521 7.91 30.39 28.26
N TYR A 522 8.98 30.73 27.55
CA TYR A 522 10.31 30.16 27.73
C TYR A 522 11.20 31.11 28.53
N ASP A 523 12.20 30.58 29.20
CA ASP A 523 13.16 31.38 29.96
C ASP A 523 13.98 32.33 29.08
N GLU A 524 14.31 33.51 29.61
CA GLU A 524 15.05 34.52 28.83
C GLU A 524 16.55 34.24 28.70
N ARG A 525 17.04 33.26 29.47
CA ARG A 525 18.44 32.79 29.41
C ARG A 525 18.75 32.08 28.09
N GLY A 526 17.71 31.67 27.36
CA GLY A 526 17.85 30.94 26.12
C GLY A 526 18.39 29.55 26.42
N GLU A 527 17.67 28.76 27.22
CA GLU A 527 17.90 27.32 27.35
C GLU A 527 16.69 26.51 26.85
N GLU A 528 15.72 27.18 26.21
CA GLU A 528 14.42 26.62 25.79
C GLU A 528 13.64 25.96 26.95
N ILE A 529 13.88 26.45 28.17
CA ILE A 529 13.22 25.96 29.36
C ILE A 529 11.84 26.60 29.44
N LYS A 530 10.78 25.80 29.33
CA LYS A 530 9.41 26.26 29.57
C LYS A 530 9.25 26.70 31.03
N ILE A 531 8.60 27.85 31.23
CA ILE A 531 8.30 28.45 32.54
C ILE A 531 6.88 29.04 32.57
N GLY A 532 6.30 29.11 33.76
CA GLY A 532 5.00 29.75 34.01
C GLY A 532 3.82 28.99 33.39
N GLU A 533 2.70 29.68 33.18
CA GLU A 533 1.51 29.05 32.60
C GLU A 533 1.70 28.66 31.13
N TRP A 534 1.22 27.46 30.78
CA TRP A 534 1.23 26.90 29.45
C TRP A 534 -0.11 26.27 29.09
N ILE A 535 -0.49 26.41 27.83
CA ILE A 535 -1.58 25.66 27.19
C ILE A 535 -0.96 24.90 26.02
N GLU A 536 -0.89 23.58 26.12
CA GLU A 536 -0.34 22.69 25.11
C GLU A 536 -1.44 22.05 24.27
N ILE A 537 -1.09 21.58 23.08
CA ILE A 537 -1.99 20.80 22.23
C ILE A 537 -1.97 19.33 22.68
N GLY A 538 -3.14 18.69 22.75
CA GLY A 538 -3.25 17.25 23.00
C GLY A 538 -2.84 16.42 21.78
N GLN A 539 -2.44 15.16 21.99
CA GLN A 539 -2.01 14.27 20.90
C GLN A 539 -3.10 14.07 19.83
N GLU A 540 -4.37 14.02 20.25
CA GLU A 540 -5.55 13.79 19.39
C GLU A 540 -6.16 15.04 18.77
N PHE A 541 -5.41 16.13 18.68
CA PHE A 541 -5.93 17.40 18.15
C PHE A 541 -6.27 17.32 16.66
N ASN A 542 -7.52 17.62 16.31
CA ASN A 542 -8.01 17.74 14.93
C ASN A 542 -9.16 18.75 14.81
N ASP A 543 -9.68 18.94 13.58
CA ASP A 543 -10.74 19.91 13.27
C ASP A 543 -12.02 19.73 14.09
N ASP A 544 -12.30 18.49 14.49
CA ASP A 544 -13.49 18.15 15.25
C ASP A 544 -13.24 18.26 16.77
N PHE A 545 -11.97 18.17 17.22
CA PHE A 545 -11.60 18.09 18.64
C PHE A 545 -10.38 18.95 18.99
N LEU A 546 -10.65 20.14 19.53
CA LEU A 546 -9.65 21.07 20.05
C LEU A 546 -9.26 20.68 21.49
N ILE A 547 -8.52 19.57 21.63
CA ILE A 547 -8.00 19.11 22.92
C ILE A 547 -6.73 19.89 23.27
N THR A 548 -6.74 20.58 24.41
CA THR A 548 -5.57 21.27 24.96
C THR A 548 -5.33 20.93 26.42
N ASN A 549 -4.10 21.06 26.89
CA ASN A 549 -3.70 20.82 28.28
C ASN A 549 -3.16 22.11 28.87
N LYS A 550 -3.82 22.67 29.89
CA LYS A 550 -3.42 23.91 30.56
C LYS A 550 -2.76 23.60 31.90
N GLY A 551 -1.60 24.15 32.20
CA GLY A 551 -0.99 24.05 33.54
C GLY A 551 0.23 24.95 33.66
N GLU A 552 1.09 24.68 34.65
CA GLU A 552 2.31 25.45 34.88
C GLU A 552 3.56 24.61 34.60
N TYR A 553 4.61 25.28 34.12
CA TYR A 553 5.96 24.75 34.02
C TYR A 553 6.90 25.44 35.01
N LYS A 554 7.75 24.64 35.68
CA LYS A 554 8.86 25.10 36.50
C LYS A 554 10.12 24.36 36.07
N ASP A 555 11.15 25.10 35.69
CA ASP A 555 12.43 24.56 35.20
C ASP A 555 12.26 23.50 34.09
N GLY A 556 11.33 23.74 33.16
CA GLY A 556 11.09 22.87 32.00
C GLY A 556 10.29 21.60 32.32
N LYS A 557 9.86 21.43 33.57
CA LYS A 557 9.01 20.32 34.03
C LYS A 557 7.60 20.80 34.34
N LYS A 558 6.61 19.94 34.11
CA LYS A 558 5.21 20.18 34.46
C LYS A 558 5.08 20.24 35.98
N PHE A 559 4.48 21.32 36.45
CA PHE A 559 4.35 21.66 37.86
C PHE A 559 2.86 21.83 38.24
N CYS A 560 2.53 21.50 39.48
CA CYS A 560 1.18 21.69 40.05
C CYS A 560 0.05 21.09 39.19
N ARG A 561 -1.09 21.79 39.12
CA ARG A 561 -2.32 21.32 38.47
C ARG A 561 -2.26 21.54 36.97
N TRP A 562 -2.68 20.52 36.23
CA TRP A 562 -2.86 20.54 34.80
C TRP A 562 -4.29 20.13 34.45
N ASP A 563 -4.99 20.97 33.70
CA ASP A 563 -6.37 20.78 33.26
C ASP A 563 -6.41 20.33 31.80
N ILE A 564 -7.27 19.36 31.48
CA ILE A 564 -7.55 18.94 30.10
C ILE A 564 -8.80 19.69 29.63
N LEU A 565 -8.63 20.50 28.59
CA LEU A 565 -9.67 21.35 28.00
C LEU A 565 -10.06 20.80 26.62
N ILE A 566 -11.35 20.78 26.31
CA ILE A 566 -11.87 20.39 24.99
C ILE A 566 -12.83 21.48 24.55
N GLY A 567 -12.49 22.17 23.45
CA GLY A 567 -13.23 23.36 23.01
C GLY A 567 -13.24 24.47 24.08
N GLY A 568 -12.18 24.56 24.90
CA GLY A 568 -12.05 25.54 25.99
C GLY A 568 -12.77 25.17 27.29
N LYS A 569 -13.57 24.09 27.33
CA LYS A 569 -14.23 23.60 28.54
C LYS A 569 -13.37 22.54 29.22
N GLN A 570 -13.23 22.60 30.54
CA GLN A 570 -12.50 21.60 31.32
C GLN A 570 -13.28 20.28 31.42
N TYR A 571 -12.61 19.17 31.07
CA TYR A 571 -13.15 17.81 31.19
C TYR A 571 -12.28 16.89 32.04
N GLY A 572 -10.99 17.22 32.20
CA GLY A 572 -10.06 16.40 32.97
C GLY A 572 -8.93 17.19 33.58
N GLY A 573 -7.91 16.48 34.05
CA GLY A 573 -6.72 17.05 34.67
C GLY A 573 -6.30 16.37 35.96
N GLY A 574 -5.19 16.82 36.54
CA GLY A 574 -4.67 16.38 37.84
C GLY A 574 -3.38 17.11 38.20
N GLN A 575 -2.55 16.53 39.06
CA GLN A 575 -1.33 17.18 39.56
C GLN A 575 -0.04 16.46 39.13
N TYR A 576 1.02 17.23 38.94
CA TYR A 576 2.39 16.74 38.75
C TYR A 576 3.26 17.04 39.97
N GLN A 577 4.20 16.15 40.27
CA GLN A 577 5.14 16.30 41.39
C GLN A 577 6.35 17.15 40.98
N GLU A 578 6.68 18.14 41.81
CA GLU A 578 7.70 19.17 41.57
C GLU A 578 9.09 18.61 41.22
N ASP A 579 9.58 17.64 42.00
CA ASP A 579 10.94 17.11 41.83
C ASP A 579 11.05 15.94 40.84
N SER A 580 9.92 15.49 40.30
CA SER A 580 9.86 14.29 39.47
C SER A 580 10.02 14.61 37.99
N ASN A 581 10.44 13.64 37.17
CA ASN A 581 10.46 13.75 35.71
C ASN A 581 9.02 13.74 35.12
N ASN A 582 8.23 14.77 35.38
CA ASN A 582 6.82 14.90 34.98
C ASN A 582 5.94 13.74 35.47
N SER A 583 6.16 13.26 36.69
CA SER A 583 5.34 12.18 37.26
C SER A 583 4.01 12.74 37.75
N LYS A 584 2.92 12.18 37.24
CA LYS A 584 1.56 12.42 37.73
C LYS A 584 1.44 11.96 39.19
N ILE A 585 0.72 12.73 40.01
CA ILE A 585 0.39 12.42 41.41
C ILE A 585 -1.04 12.84 41.75
N GLY A 586 -1.58 12.27 42.82
CA GLY A 586 -2.88 12.64 43.38
C GLY A 586 -4.04 12.26 42.46
N LYS A 587 -5.18 12.94 42.59
CA LYS A 587 -6.37 12.67 41.78
C LYS A 587 -6.21 13.16 40.35
N TRP A 588 -6.63 12.32 39.41
CA TRP A 588 -6.61 12.58 37.98
C TRP A 588 -7.92 12.19 37.33
N ILE A 589 -8.34 12.99 36.36
CA ILE A 589 -9.39 12.68 35.41
C ILE A 589 -8.76 12.69 34.01
N GLU A 590 -8.69 11.52 33.38
CA GLU A 590 -8.20 11.36 32.02
C GLU A 590 -9.37 11.33 31.03
N VAL A 591 -9.14 11.77 29.80
CA VAL A 591 -10.09 11.65 28.69
C VAL A 591 -9.63 10.52 27.75
N THR A 592 -10.54 9.81 27.12
CA THR A 592 -10.20 8.81 26.10
C THR A 592 -9.61 9.44 24.83
N GLU A 593 -8.81 8.70 24.08
CA GLU A 593 -8.34 9.12 22.75
C GLU A 593 -9.52 9.38 21.79
N GLU A 594 -10.58 8.57 21.87
CA GLU A 594 -11.79 8.77 21.07
C GLU A 594 -12.76 9.82 21.64
N PHE A 595 -12.34 10.76 22.49
CA PHE A 595 -13.29 11.70 23.11
C PHE A 595 -13.98 12.60 22.07
N LYS A 596 -15.30 12.40 21.89
CA LYS A 596 -16.15 13.18 20.95
C LYS A 596 -17.41 13.72 21.63
N ASP A 597 -18.14 14.61 20.96
CA ASP A 597 -19.40 15.16 21.51
C ASP A 597 -20.44 14.08 21.86
N TYR A 598 -20.51 13.04 21.03
CA TYR A 598 -21.33 11.85 21.25
C TYR A 598 -20.55 10.72 21.95
N PHE A 599 -19.37 11.02 22.51
CA PHE A 599 -18.50 10.03 23.14
C PHE A 599 -17.59 10.64 24.20
N GLN A 600 -18.17 10.99 25.36
CA GLN A 600 -17.43 11.69 26.42
C GLN A 600 -17.07 10.74 27.55
N ILE A 601 -16.02 9.93 27.35
CA ILE A 601 -15.54 9.00 28.38
C ILE A 601 -14.36 9.59 29.12
N THR A 602 -14.46 9.56 30.44
CA THR A 602 -13.37 9.93 31.34
C THR A 602 -13.04 8.82 32.33
N TYR A 603 -11.78 8.81 32.77
CA TYR A 603 -11.25 7.89 33.76
C TYR A 603 -10.80 8.68 34.97
N GLU A 604 -11.48 8.54 36.10
CA GLU A 604 -11.16 9.21 37.34
C GLU A 604 -10.46 8.25 38.31
N GLY A 605 -9.29 8.60 38.82
CA GLY A 605 -8.59 7.82 39.83
C GLY A 605 -7.40 8.56 40.40
N GLU A 606 -6.47 7.81 41.00
CA GLU A 606 -5.28 8.40 41.62
C GLU A 606 -4.00 7.92 40.95
N TYR A 607 -3.00 8.81 40.95
CA TYR A 607 -1.64 8.53 40.56
C TYR A 607 -0.70 8.61 41.76
N LYS A 608 0.29 7.71 41.80
CA LYS A 608 1.41 7.72 42.74
C LYS A 608 2.68 7.44 41.98
N ASN A 609 3.67 8.32 42.07
CA ASN A 609 4.95 8.20 41.35
C ASN A 609 4.80 7.97 39.83
N GLY A 610 3.86 8.68 39.19
CA GLY A 610 3.59 8.57 37.75
C GLY A 610 2.85 7.30 37.33
N LYS A 611 2.47 6.44 38.28
CA LYS A 611 1.74 5.20 38.06
C LYS A 611 0.29 5.29 38.55
N LYS A 612 -0.64 4.66 37.85
CA LYS A 612 -2.04 4.56 38.27
C LYS A 612 -2.11 3.73 39.54
N PHE A 613 -2.81 4.23 40.54
CA PHE A 613 -2.89 3.64 41.87
C PHE A 613 -4.33 3.61 42.37
N GLY A 614 -4.66 2.59 43.15
CA GLY A 614 -5.92 2.52 43.88
C GLY A 614 -7.13 2.41 42.96
N LYS A 615 -8.25 2.99 43.39
CA LYS A 615 -9.54 2.84 42.70
C LYS A 615 -9.65 3.82 41.52
N TRP A 616 -10.00 3.29 40.36
CA TRP A 616 -10.31 4.03 39.15
C TRP A 616 -11.77 3.82 38.75
N THR A 617 -12.40 4.88 38.25
CA THR A 617 -13.82 4.93 37.88
C THR A 617 -13.96 5.42 36.45
N ASN A 618 -14.69 4.66 35.64
CA ASN A 618 -14.99 5.02 34.25
C ASN A 618 -16.33 5.77 34.23
N LEU A 619 -16.36 6.95 33.61
CA LEU A 619 -17.52 7.85 33.53
C LEU A 619 -17.88 8.08 32.05
N ILE A 620 -19.16 8.06 31.70
CA ILE A 620 -19.67 8.57 30.42
C ILE A 620 -20.54 9.79 30.68
N LYS A 621 -20.19 10.95 30.11
CA LYS A 621 -20.91 12.22 30.35
C LYS A 621 -21.14 12.48 31.86
N GLY A 622 -20.13 12.15 32.68
CA GLY A 622 -20.18 12.25 34.15
C GLY A 622 -20.92 11.13 34.90
N LYS A 623 -21.57 10.19 34.19
CA LYS A 623 -22.24 9.04 34.81
C LYS A 623 -21.29 7.85 34.93
N LYS A 624 -21.17 7.28 36.13
CA LYS A 624 -20.37 6.07 36.37
C LYS A 624 -20.89 4.88 35.57
N ILE A 625 -20.01 4.29 34.77
CA ILE A 625 -20.26 3.08 33.97
C ILE A 625 -19.34 1.91 34.34
N GLY A 626 -18.21 2.17 35.00
CA GLY A 626 -17.29 1.10 35.36
C GLY A 626 -16.09 1.54 36.17
N GLY A 627 -14.99 0.80 36.03
CA GLY A 627 -13.73 0.98 36.76
C GLY A 627 -13.32 -0.22 37.59
N GLY A 628 -12.22 -0.10 38.33
CA GLY A 628 -11.65 -1.15 39.18
C GLY A 628 -10.47 -0.62 39.99
N GLN A 629 -9.49 -1.48 40.29
CA GLN A 629 -8.32 -1.11 41.10
C GLN A 629 -6.99 -1.40 40.40
N TYR A 630 -6.01 -0.53 40.62
CA TYR A 630 -4.61 -0.72 40.22
C TYR A 630 -3.74 -1.01 41.44
N GLU A 631 -2.77 -1.90 41.25
CA GLU A 631 -1.76 -2.25 42.25
C GLU A 631 -0.53 -1.34 42.13
N GLU A 632 0.06 -0.95 43.27
CA GLU A 632 1.20 -0.02 43.31
C GLU A 632 2.49 -0.65 42.77
N ASP A 633 2.78 -1.88 43.21
CA ASP A 633 4.11 -2.48 43.07
C ASP A 633 4.33 -3.07 41.66
N ILE A 634 3.26 -3.47 40.97
CA ILE A 634 3.33 -4.18 39.69
C ILE A 634 2.92 -3.24 38.56
N LYS A 635 3.88 -2.51 37.97
CA LYS A 635 3.83 -1.84 36.64
C LYS A 635 2.43 -1.43 36.10
N ASN A 636 1.65 -0.63 36.84
CA ASN A 636 0.29 -0.19 36.44
C ASN A 636 -0.68 -1.34 36.15
N SER A 637 -0.58 -2.44 36.89
CA SER A 637 -1.39 -3.64 36.69
C SER A 637 -2.77 -3.47 37.31
N LYS A 638 -3.80 -3.74 36.51
CA LYS A 638 -5.16 -3.89 37.01
C LYS A 638 -5.25 -5.11 37.93
N ILE A 639 -5.98 -4.99 39.03
CA ILE A 639 -6.24 -6.06 39.99
C ILE A 639 -7.71 -6.06 40.46
N GLY A 640 -8.19 -7.21 40.93
CA GLY A 640 -9.50 -7.39 41.52
C GLY A 640 -10.65 -7.20 40.51
N LYS A 641 -11.83 -6.85 41.00
CA LYS A 641 -13.03 -6.72 40.16
C LYS A 641 -12.97 -5.45 39.30
N TRP A 642 -13.23 -5.62 38.01
CA TRP A 642 -13.25 -4.55 37.01
C TRP A 642 -14.52 -4.55 36.19
N ILE A 643 -14.92 -3.35 35.77
CA ILE A 643 -15.87 -3.12 34.70
C ILE A 643 -15.15 -2.28 33.64
N ASP A 644 -14.72 -2.95 32.58
CA ASP A 644 -14.05 -2.36 31.44
C ASP A 644 -15.02 -1.86 30.39
N VAL A 645 -14.65 -0.76 29.77
CA VAL A 645 -15.30 -0.23 28.58
C VAL A 645 -14.58 -0.84 27.37
N THR A 646 -15.31 -1.38 26.38
CA THR A 646 -14.67 -1.90 25.16
C THR A 646 -14.19 -0.75 24.28
N GLU A 647 -13.21 -1.01 23.42
CA GLU A 647 -12.75 -0.03 22.41
C GLU A 647 -13.89 0.38 21.46
N GLU A 648 -14.84 -0.51 21.21
CA GLU A 648 -16.04 -0.24 20.40
C GLU A 648 -17.21 0.39 21.17
N PHE A 649 -17.01 0.73 22.44
CA PHE A 649 -18.05 1.40 23.21
C PHE A 649 -18.33 2.73 22.49
N LYS A 650 -19.59 2.95 22.15
CA LYS A 650 -20.13 4.17 21.52
C LYS A 650 -21.48 4.43 22.16
N ASP A 651 -22.01 5.65 22.07
CA ASP A 651 -23.30 6.03 22.67
C ASP A 651 -24.44 5.03 22.33
N TYR A 652 -24.40 4.41 21.14
CA TYR A 652 -25.37 3.43 20.66
C TYR A 652 -25.01 1.96 20.95
N ASN A 653 -23.76 1.64 21.28
CA ASN A 653 -23.31 0.27 21.58
C ASN A 653 -23.25 0.00 23.09
N GLN A 654 -22.73 0.91 23.90
CA GLN A 654 -22.66 0.77 25.37
C GLN A 654 -22.22 -0.62 25.90
N ILE A 655 -21.27 -1.28 25.25
CA ILE A 655 -20.77 -2.62 25.62
C ILE A 655 -19.70 -2.50 26.71
N ILE A 656 -19.98 -3.02 27.90
CA ILE A 656 -19.00 -3.12 28.99
C ILE A 656 -18.69 -4.59 29.29
N GLN A 657 -17.50 -4.85 29.82
CA GLN A 657 -17.07 -6.17 30.26
C GLN A 657 -16.81 -6.16 31.75
N LYS A 658 -17.39 -7.09 32.49
CA LYS A 658 -17.23 -7.19 33.94
C LYS A 658 -16.53 -8.49 34.31
N GLY A 659 -15.46 -8.42 35.08
CA GLY A 659 -14.76 -9.62 35.55
C GLY A 659 -13.70 -9.27 36.57
N GLU A 660 -12.68 -10.11 36.66
CA GLU A 660 -11.57 -9.93 37.59
C GLU A 660 -10.23 -9.87 36.86
N TYR A 661 -9.33 -9.03 37.35
CA TYR A 661 -7.94 -8.97 36.94
C TYR A 661 -7.03 -9.56 38.03
N LYS A 662 -6.00 -10.28 37.62
CA LYS A 662 -4.91 -10.77 38.47
C LYS A 662 -3.59 -10.46 37.77
N ASN A 663 -2.71 -9.69 38.42
CA ASN A 663 -1.42 -9.25 37.86
C ASN A 663 -1.54 -8.58 36.48
N GLY A 664 -2.57 -7.74 36.29
CA GLY A 664 -2.77 -7.03 35.02
C GLY A 664 -3.44 -7.85 33.91
N ASN A 665 -3.66 -9.15 34.11
CA ASN A 665 -4.34 -10.04 33.17
C ASN A 665 -5.78 -10.36 33.63
N LYS A 666 -6.71 -10.47 32.68
CA LYS A 666 -8.07 -10.94 32.88
C LYS A 666 -8.02 -12.38 33.38
N PHE A 667 -8.74 -12.63 34.47
CA PHE A 667 -8.77 -13.89 35.18
C PHE A 667 -10.22 -14.30 35.48
N GLY A 668 -10.49 -15.61 35.46
CA GLY A 668 -11.78 -16.16 35.88
C GLY A 668 -12.94 -15.76 34.96
N ARG A 669 -14.14 -15.63 35.54
CA ARG A 669 -15.37 -15.32 34.80
C ARG A 669 -15.41 -13.85 34.38
N TRP A 670 -15.67 -13.64 33.09
CA TRP A 670 -15.92 -12.32 32.51
C TRP A 670 -17.28 -12.32 31.81
N ASP A 671 -18.11 -11.35 32.14
CA ASP A 671 -19.43 -11.13 31.54
C ASP A 671 -19.39 -9.94 30.58
N VAL A 672 -20.09 -10.05 29.45
CA VAL A 672 -20.27 -8.97 28.48
C VAL A 672 -21.67 -8.42 28.63
N ILE A 673 -21.78 -7.14 28.98
CA ILE A 673 -23.02 -6.45 29.31
C ILE A 673 -23.28 -5.38 28.24
N PHE A 674 -24.46 -5.41 27.63
CA PHE A 674 -24.94 -4.44 26.66
C PHE A 674 -26.22 -3.81 27.22
N GLN A 675 -26.26 -2.48 27.33
CA GLN A 675 -27.41 -1.73 27.86
C GLN A 675 -27.93 -2.26 29.22
N GLY A 676 -27.00 -2.67 30.10
CA GLY A 676 -27.32 -3.18 31.44
C GLY A 676 -27.76 -4.65 31.51
N LYS A 677 -27.92 -5.34 30.37
CA LYS A 677 -28.23 -6.77 30.32
C LYS A 677 -26.98 -7.57 29.94
N CYS A 678 -26.78 -8.72 30.60
CA CYS A 678 -25.70 -9.64 30.26
C CYS A 678 -26.06 -10.41 28.97
N TYR A 679 -25.24 -10.30 27.94
CA TYR A 679 -25.42 -10.99 26.65
C TYR A 679 -24.36 -12.04 26.38
N GLY A 680 -23.19 -11.95 27.03
CA GLY A 680 -22.17 -12.96 26.82
C GLY A 680 -21.09 -12.99 27.87
N GLY A 681 -19.92 -13.51 27.49
CA GLY A 681 -18.80 -13.74 28.41
C GLY A 681 -18.34 -15.19 28.47
N GLY A 682 -17.29 -15.44 29.25
CA GLY A 682 -16.66 -16.75 29.41
C GLY A 682 -15.57 -16.70 30.46
N PHE A 683 -14.63 -17.65 30.41
CA PHE A 683 -13.55 -17.75 31.39
C PHE A 683 -12.19 -17.43 30.76
N TYR A 684 -11.34 -16.76 31.52
CA TYR A 684 -9.92 -16.63 31.23
C TYR A 684 -9.11 -17.55 32.16
N SER A 685 -8.04 -18.14 31.64
CA SER A 685 -7.17 -19.05 32.41
C SER A 685 -6.34 -18.30 33.45
N GLU A 686 -5.87 -19.03 34.46
CA GLU A 686 -4.83 -18.57 35.36
C GLU A 686 -3.48 -18.61 34.64
N GLY A 687 -2.88 -17.45 34.36
CA GLY A 687 -1.58 -17.36 33.70
C GLY A 687 -1.38 -16.05 32.95
N ASP A 688 -0.21 -15.92 32.32
CA ASP A 688 0.14 -14.75 31.53
C ASP A 688 -0.56 -14.80 30.17
N GLY A 689 -1.29 -13.73 29.82
CA GLY A 689 -1.70 -13.49 28.43
C GLY A 689 -3.20 -13.51 28.09
N ASN A 690 -4.11 -13.23 29.04
CA ASN A 690 -5.55 -13.07 28.75
C ASN A 690 -6.14 -14.21 27.90
N VAL A 691 -5.77 -15.46 28.21
CA VAL A 691 -6.11 -16.63 27.38
C VAL A 691 -7.52 -17.10 27.70
N LYS A 692 -8.42 -17.05 26.70
CA LYS A 692 -9.80 -17.54 26.82
C LYS A 692 -9.83 -19.06 26.93
N ILE A 693 -10.65 -19.58 27.84
CA ILE A 693 -10.88 -21.02 28.06
C ILE A 693 -12.36 -21.32 28.33
N GLY A 694 -12.76 -22.57 28.08
CA GLY A 694 -14.10 -23.08 28.39
C GLY A 694 -15.19 -22.45 27.54
N LYS A 695 -16.43 -22.46 28.05
CA LYS A 695 -17.60 -21.94 27.31
C LYS A 695 -17.60 -20.41 27.25
N TRP A 696 -17.84 -19.90 26.06
CA TRP A 696 -17.91 -18.47 25.75
C TRP A 696 -19.15 -18.13 24.93
N ILE A 697 -19.70 -16.97 25.22
CA ILE A 697 -20.58 -16.24 24.31
C ILE A 697 -19.84 -14.96 23.89
N VAL A 698 -19.55 -14.84 22.61
CA VAL A 698 -18.84 -13.69 22.02
C VAL A 698 -19.84 -12.86 21.22
N LEU A 699 -19.79 -11.54 21.35
CA LEU A 699 -20.60 -10.64 20.53
C LEU A 699 -19.92 -10.42 19.17
N ASP A 700 -20.70 -10.20 18.12
CA ASP A 700 -20.17 -9.72 16.84
C ASP A 700 -19.50 -8.33 17.00
N TYR A 701 -18.52 -8.00 16.16
CA TYR A 701 -17.81 -6.71 16.22
C TYR A 701 -18.72 -5.51 15.88
N GLU A 702 -19.83 -5.74 15.18
CA GLU A 702 -20.85 -4.72 14.93
C GLU A 702 -22.06 -4.90 15.86
N PHE A 703 -21.89 -5.52 17.03
CA PHE A 703 -23.00 -5.75 17.95
C PHE A 703 -23.64 -4.43 18.37
N ARG A 704 -24.87 -4.23 17.91
CA ARG A 704 -25.66 -3.00 18.14
C ARG A 704 -27.14 -3.34 18.11
N LEU A 705 -28.00 -2.35 18.36
CA LEU A 705 -29.45 -2.52 18.39
C LEU A 705 -30.01 -3.30 17.18
N VAL A 706 -29.48 -3.05 15.98
CA VAL A 706 -29.92 -3.66 14.70
C VAL A 706 -29.11 -4.89 14.25
N LYS A 707 -28.13 -5.34 15.04
CA LYS A 707 -27.29 -6.52 14.75
C LYS A 707 -26.91 -7.18 16.05
N GLN A 708 -27.81 -7.98 16.60
CA GLN A 708 -27.63 -8.68 17.88
C GLN A 708 -27.16 -10.13 17.66
N VAL A 709 -26.02 -10.28 16.98
CA VAL A 709 -25.43 -11.58 16.68
C VAL A 709 -24.46 -11.99 17.79
N THR A 710 -24.60 -13.21 18.30
CA THR A 710 -23.68 -13.81 19.27
C THR A 710 -23.17 -15.16 18.80
N TYR A 711 -21.97 -15.51 19.24
CA TYR A 711 -21.30 -16.76 18.94
C TYR A 711 -21.09 -17.53 20.23
N TYR A 712 -21.70 -18.71 20.35
CA TYR A 712 -21.62 -19.59 21.50
C TYR A 712 -20.74 -20.79 21.19
N GLY A 713 -19.70 -21.05 21.97
CA GLY A 713 -18.86 -22.23 21.80
C GLY A 713 -17.81 -22.34 22.88
N GLU A 714 -16.82 -23.21 22.67
CA GLU A 714 -15.73 -23.42 23.62
C GLU A 714 -14.40 -22.89 23.09
N TYR A 715 -13.60 -22.33 24.00
CA TYR A 715 -12.22 -21.95 23.77
C TYR A 715 -11.29 -22.95 24.47
N ARG A 716 -10.21 -23.33 23.78
CA ARG A 716 -9.08 -24.07 24.34
C ARG A 716 -7.80 -23.32 24.01
N ASN A 717 -7.06 -22.90 25.03
CA ASN A 717 -5.83 -22.11 24.91
C ASN A 717 -5.99 -20.86 24.02
N GLY A 718 -7.08 -20.11 24.23
CA GLY A 718 -7.32 -18.86 23.53
C GLY A 718 -7.88 -19.02 22.11
N LYS A 719 -8.09 -20.26 21.65
CA LYS A 719 -8.58 -20.55 20.30
C LYS A 719 -9.93 -21.28 20.31
N LYS A 720 -10.77 -21.00 19.32
CA LYS A 720 -12.07 -21.67 19.14
C LYS A 720 -11.90 -23.17 18.93
N ASP A 721 -12.65 -23.95 19.69
CA ASP A 721 -12.58 -25.41 19.73
C ASP A 721 -13.99 -26.02 19.65
N GLY A 722 -14.11 -27.17 18.96
CA GLY A 722 -15.34 -27.94 18.87
C GLY A 722 -16.54 -27.20 18.26
N ARG A 723 -17.74 -27.45 18.81
CA ARG A 723 -19.01 -26.92 18.30
C ARG A 723 -19.16 -25.44 18.62
N TRP A 724 -19.47 -24.65 17.59
CA TRP A 724 -19.83 -23.24 17.71
C TRP A 724 -21.19 -22.99 17.07
N ASP A 725 -22.08 -22.32 17.81
CA ASP A 725 -23.41 -21.91 17.37
C ASP A 725 -23.46 -20.40 17.19
N ILE A 726 -24.15 -19.95 16.13
CA ILE A 726 -24.40 -18.54 15.86
C ILE A 726 -25.85 -18.27 16.24
N GLN A 727 -26.07 -17.30 17.11
CA GLN A 727 -27.39 -16.86 17.53
C GLN A 727 -27.65 -15.43 17.07
N TYR A 728 -28.90 -15.11 16.79
CA TYR A 728 -29.37 -13.75 16.51
C TYR A 728 -30.63 -13.50 17.34
N LYS A 729 -30.60 -12.45 18.16
CA LYS A 729 -31.66 -12.13 19.14
C LYS A 729 -32.02 -13.32 20.05
N GLY A 730 -31.04 -14.20 20.32
CA GLY A 730 -31.18 -15.40 21.15
C GLY A 730 -31.59 -16.67 20.40
N GLU A 731 -31.97 -16.59 19.13
CA GLU A 731 -32.34 -17.74 18.31
C GLU A 731 -31.14 -18.28 17.54
N LYS A 732 -30.97 -19.60 17.52
CA LYS A 732 -29.87 -20.25 16.78
C LYS A 732 -30.13 -20.18 15.28
N ILE A 733 -29.31 -19.39 14.58
CA ILE A 733 -29.38 -19.18 13.12
C ILE A 733 -28.27 -19.91 12.35
N GLY A 734 -27.20 -20.33 13.02
CA GLY A 734 -26.10 -20.99 12.33
C GLY A 734 -25.04 -21.63 13.23
N GLY A 735 -23.84 -21.80 12.67
CA GLY A 735 -22.69 -22.41 13.33
C GLY A 735 -22.22 -23.73 12.70
N GLY A 736 -21.18 -24.32 13.29
CA GLY A 736 -20.52 -25.53 12.83
C GLY A 736 -19.45 -26.01 13.80
N PHE A 737 -18.42 -26.72 13.32
CA PHE A 737 -17.33 -27.25 14.13
C PHE A 737 -15.98 -26.66 13.74
N TYR A 738 -15.17 -26.32 14.73
CA TYR A 738 -13.74 -26.07 14.59
C TYR A 738 -12.97 -27.36 14.90
N ASP A 739 -11.76 -27.45 14.37
CA ASP A 739 -10.87 -28.57 14.61
C ASP A 739 -10.30 -28.56 16.05
N GLU A 740 -10.11 -29.74 16.61
CA GLU A 740 -9.63 -29.90 18.00
C GLU A 740 -8.13 -29.63 18.17
N SER A 741 -7.42 -29.36 17.07
CA SER A 741 -5.99 -29.04 17.10
C SER A 741 -5.70 -27.66 17.69
N GLY A 742 -6.74 -26.84 17.90
CA GLY A 742 -6.60 -25.46 18.31
C GLY A 742 -5.94 -24.64 17.20
N SER A 743 -6.43 -24.74 15.97
CA SER A 743 -5.98 -23.88 14.86
C SER A 743 -7.07 -22.93 14.35
N GLU A 744 -8.25 -22.97 14.97
CA GLU A 744 -9.46 -22.24 14.55
C GLU A 744 -9.87 -22.58 13.11
N ILE A 745 -9.57 -23.80 12.67
CA ILE A 745 -9.90 -24.27 11.32
C ILE A 745 -11.31 -24.85 11.32
N LYS A 746 -12.21 -24.25 10.53
CA LYS A 746 -13.57 -24.77 10.33
C LYS A 746 -13.54 -26.14 9.63
N ILE A 747 -14.35 -27.07 10.12
CA ILE A 747 -14.53 -28.43 9.57
C ILE A 747 -16.01 -28.85 9.57
N GLY A 748 -16.36 -29.75 8.64
CA GLY A 748 -17.69 -30.35 8.55
C GLY A 748 -18.78 -29.36 8.13
N LYS A 749 -20.03 -29.67 8.50
CA LYS A 749 -21.19 -28.86 8.10
C LYS A 749 -21.24 -27.54 8.86
N TRP A 750 -21.44 -26.44 8.13
CA TRP A 750 -21.52 -25.09 8.66
C TRP A 750 -22.72 -24.33 8.09
N ILE A 751 -23.23 -23.42 8.91
CA ILE A 751 -24.11 -22.32 8.49
C ILE A 751 -23.41 -21.02 8.90
N ASP A 752 -22.88 -20.29 7.94
CA ASP A 752 -22.29 -18.97 8.12
C ASP A 752 -23.33 -17.86 7.93
N ILE A 753 -23.03 -16.68 8.47
CA ILE A 753 -23.79 -15.46 8.21
C ILE A 753 -23.01 -14.55 7.25
N SER A 754 -23.70 -13.68 6.51
CA SER A 754 -23.06 -12.63 5.71
C SER A 754 -22.44 -11.54 6.58
N ASP A 755 -21.41 -10.86 6.09
CA ASP A 755 -20.83 -9.70 6.78
C ASP A 755 -21.86 -8.56 6.95
N THR A 756 -22.82 -8.48 6.03
CA THR A 756 -23.92 -7.51 6.08
C THR A 756 -25.10 -7.96 6.94
N PHE A 757 -24.97 -9.09 7.67
CA PHE A 757 -26.06 -9.68 8.44
C PHE A 757 -26.61 -8.71 9.48
N LYS A 758 -27.90 -8.35 9.38
CA LYS A 758 -28.59 -7.43 10.31
C LYS A 758 -30.09 -7.65 10.21
N ASP A 759 -30.88 -6.90 10.99
CA ASP A 759 -32.34 -6.98 10.99
C ASP A 759 -32.95 -7.06 9.58
N ASN A 760 -32.46 -6.22 8.66
CA ASN A 760 -32.93 -6.13 7.27
C ASN A 760 -32.01 -6.80 6.23
N SER A 761 -31.16 -7.75 6.65
CA SER A 761 -30.37 -8.56 5.72
C SER A 761 -29.98 -9.85 6.43
N GLN A 762 -30.90 -10.81 6.49
CA GLN A 762 -30.68 -12.06 7.21
C GLN A 762 -30.18 -13.15 6.26
N VAL A 763 -28.98 -12.93 5.70
CA VAL A 763 -28.37 -13.85 4.73
C VAL A 763 -27.47 -14.87 5.43
N THR A 764 -27.72 -16.16 5.18
CA THR A 764 -26.88 -17.26 5.66
C THR A 764 -26.37 -18.14 4.52
N TYR A 765 -25.22 -18.78 4.73
CA TYR A 765 -24.59 -19.70 3.79
C TYR A 765 -24.46 -21.06 4.45
N LYS A 766 -25.07 -22.09 3.87
CA LYS A 766 -25.02 -23.45 4.41
C LYS A 766 -24.23 -24.37 3.48
N GLY A 767 -23.25 -25.07 4.02
CA GLY A 767 -22.44 -26.02 3.27
C GLY A 767 -21.44 -26.75 4.16
N GLU A 768 -20.32 -27.18 3.58
CA GLU A 768 -19.29 -27.95 4.26
C GLU A 768 -17.90 -27.32 4.13
N TYR A 769 -17.14 -27.40 5.22
CA TYR A 769 -15.75 -27.00 5.30
C TYR A 769 -14.83 -28.22 5.42
N LYS A 770 -13.67 -28.15 4.75
CA LYS A 770 -12.56 -29.09 4.93
C LYS A 770 -11.26 -28.31 5.06
N SER A 771 -10.60 -28.47 6.20
CA SER A 771 -9.38 -27.73 6.55
C SER A 771 -9.52 -26.21 6.35
N GLY A 772 -10.66 -25.65 6.78
CA GLY A 772 -10.90 -24.21 6.78
C GLY A 772 -11.35 -23.65 5.43
N LYS A 773 -11.47 -24.49 4.40
CA LYS A 773 -11.93 -24.10 3.06
C LYS A 773 -13.31 -24.65 2.75
N LYS A 774 -14.14 -23.88 2.03
CA LYS A 774 -15.46 -24.30 1.57
C LYS A 774 -15.32 -25.38 0.49
N ILE A 775 -16.05 -26.48 0.63
CA ILE A 775 -16.08 -27.57 -0.35
C ILE A 775 -17.53 -27.97 -0.67
N GLY A 776 -17.73 -28.64 -1.80
CA GLY A 776 -19.01 -29.25 -2.16
C GLY A 776 -20.14 -28.24 -2.36
N GLN A 777 -21.38 -28.69 -2.19
CA GLN A 777 -22.55 -27.86 -2.46
C GLN A 777 -22.78 -26.85 -1.32
N TRP A 778 -22.93 -25.59 -1.69
CA TRP A 778 -23.31 -24.49 -0.79
C TRP A 778 -24.63 -23.88 -1.22
N PHE A 779 -25.43 -23.50 -0.23
CA PHE A 779 -26.75 -22.89 -0.39
C PHE A 779 -26.76 -21.52 0.28
N ILE A 780 -27.39 -20.54 -0.36
CA ILE A 780 -27.58 -19.19 0.18
C ILE A 780 -29.04 -19.06 0.58
N TYR A 781 -29.29 -18.70 1.84
CA TYR A 781 -30.63 -18.44 2.36
C TYR A 781 -30.77 -16.98 2.76
N HIS A 782 -31.95 -16.41 2.55
CA HIS A 782 -32.35 -15.10 3.07
C HIS A 782 -33.67 -15.26 3.81
N GLN A 783 -33.71 -14.89 5.10
CA GLN A 783 -34.87 -15.08 5.96
C GLN A 783 -35.43 -16.53 5.96
N GLY A 784 -34.54 -17.52 5.83
CA GLY A 784 -34.90 -18.94 5.77
C GLY A 784 -35.28 -19.47 4.38
N GLU A 785 -35.48 -18.62 3.38
CA GLU A 785 -35.73 -19.02 2.00
C GLU A 785 -34.43 -19.22 1.21
N GLN A 786 -34.29 -20.32 0.48
CA GLN A 786 -33.13 -20.55 -0.37
C GLN A 786 -33.19 -19.64 -1.61
N ILE A 787 -32.29 -18.67 -1.69
CA ILE A 787 -32.22 -17.69 -2.79
C ILE A 787 -31.07 -17.95 -3.77
N GLY A 788 -30.10 -18.80 -3.41
CA GLY A 788 -28.95 -19.08 -4.26
C GLY A 788 -28.05 -20.21 -3.79
N GLY A 789 -26.82 -20.23 -4.29
CA GLY A 789 -25.84 -21.28 -4.03
C GLY A 789 -25.11 -21.79 -5.27
N GLY A 790 -24.25 -22.77 -5.07
CA GLY A 790 -23.49 -23.46 -6.12
C GLY A 790 -22.45 -24.42 -5.54
N LEU A 791 -21.55 -24.92 -6.37
CA LEU A 791 -20.57 -25.95 -6.01
C LEU A 791 -19.17 -25.35 -5.81
N TYR A 792 -18.50 -25.72 -4.72
CA TYR A 792 -17.08 -25.48 -4.50
C TYR A 792 -16.26 -26.74 -4.80
N ASP A 793 -15.04 -26.55 -5.28
CA ASP A 793 -14.07 -27.62 -5.55
C ASP A 793 -13.69 -28.39 -4.28
N GLU A 794 -13.74 -29.73 -4.32
CA GLU A 794 -13.46 -30.60 -3.18
C GLU A 794 -11.97 -30.81 -2.90
N VAL A 795 -11.10 -30.55 -3.88
CA VAL A 795 -9.66 -30.84 -3.82
C VAL A 795 -8.90 -29.64 -3.27
N TYR A 796 -9.17 -28.46 -3.81
CA TYR A 796 -8.45 -27.22 -3.50
C TYR A 796 -9.20 -26.33 -2.50
N GLY A 797 -10.53 -26.46 -2.40
CA GLY A 797 -11.41 -25.65 -1.56
C GLY A 797 -11.50 -24.17 -1.98
N ASP A 798 -12.58 -23.49 -1.59
CA ASP A 798 -12.87 -22.06 -1.89
C ASP A 798 -12.92 -21.66 -3.38
N ILE A 799 -12.73 -22.61 -4.30
CA ILE A 799 -12.86 -22.41 -5.75
C ILE A 799 -14.29 -22.72 -6.18
N LYS A 800 -15.06 -21.71 -6.60
CA LYS A 800 -16.41 -21.89 -7.16
C LYS A 800 -16.35 -22.60 -8.52
N LEU A 801 -17.27 -23.55 -8.75
CA LEU A 801 -17.41 -24.37 -9.95
C LEU A 801 -18.87 -24.45 -10.43
N GLY A 802 -19.06 -24.58 -11.74
CA GLY A 802 -20.35 -24.88 -12.36
C GLY A 802 -21.36 -23.75 -12.20
N LYS A 803 -22.65 -24.09 -12.24
CA LYS A 803 -23.73 -23.09 -12.14
C LYS A 803 -23.82 -22.51 -10.73
N TRP A 804 -23.93 -21.19 -10.66
CA TRP A 804 -24.05 -20.44 -9.42
C TRP A 804 -25.19 -19.43 -9.49
N THR A 805 -25.84 -19.26 -8.35
CA THR A 805 -26.71 -18.12 -8.06
C THR A 805 -26.07 -17.37 -6.91
N ASP A 806 -25.42 -16.24 -7.22
CA ASP A 806 -24.70 -15.38 -6.28
C ASP A 806 -25.55 -14.17 -5.87
N ILE A 807 -25.18 -13.52 -4.78
CA ILE A 807 -25.84 -12.28 -4.32
C ILE A 807 -24.89 -11.09 -4.41
N SER A 808 -25.44 -9.89 -4.47
CA SER A 808 -24.65 -8.66 -4.42
C SER A 808 -24.09 -8.38 -3.02
N GLU A 809 -22.95 -7.69 -2.93
CA GLU A 809 -22.38 -7.22 -1.66
C GLU A 809 -23.31 -6.23 -0.95
N ILE A 810 -24.13 -5.50 -1.71
CA ILE A 810 -25.15 -4.57 -1.18
C ILE A 810 -26.50 -5.24 -0.91
N PHE A 811 -26.56 -6.57 -0.85
CA PHE A 811 -27.80 -7.31 -0.61
C PHE A 811 -28.41 -6.94 0.74
N LYS A 812 -29.67 -6.48 0.70
CA LYS A 812 -30.52 -6.16 1.86
C LYS A 812 -31.98 -6.39 1.47
N ASP A 813 -32.91 -6.42 2.43
CA ASP A 813 -34.32 -6.76 2.21
C ASP A 813 -34.95 -5.98 1.04
N ASN A 814 -34.62 -4.70 0.95
CA ASN A 814 -35.07 -3.81 -0.10
C ASN A 814 -34.21 -3.84 -1.39
N LEU A 815 -32.98 -4.36 -1.33
CA LEU A 815 -32.10 -4.56 -2.50
C LEU A 815 -31.67 -6.02 -2.65
N GLN A 816 -32.54 -6.83 -3.22
CA GLN A 816 -32.25 -8.24 -3.48
C GLN A 816 -31.73 -8.41 -4.91
N ILE A 817 -30.44 -8.11 -5.13
CA ILE A 817 -29.77 -8.32 -6.42
C ILE A 817 -29.11 -9.70 -6.43
N ILE A 818 -29.46 -10.50 -7.42
CA ILE A 818 -29.00 -11.88 -7.61
C ILE A 818 -28.33 -12.01 -8.98
N TYR A 819 -27.19 -12.68 -9.03
CA TYR A 819 -26.44 -12.98 -10.25
C TYR A 819 -26.51 -14.47 -10.55
N LYS A 820 -26.98 -14.87 -11.73
CA LYS A 820 -26.98 -16.27 -12.14
C LYS A 820 -26.03 -16.48 -13.31
N GLY A 821 -25.15 -17.47 -13.22
CA GLY A 821 -24.23 -17.81 -14.29
C GLY A 821 -23.38 -19.02 -13.94
N GLU A 822 -22.21 -19.14 -14.56
CA GLU A 822 -21.31 -20.28 -14.37
C GLU A 822 -19.92 -19.81 -13.95
N TYR A 823 -19.30 -20.60 -13.06
CA TYR A 823 -17.92 -20.47 -12.66
C TYR A 823 -17.07 -21.61 -13.22
N LYS A 824 -15.84 -21.29 -13.61
CA LYS A 824 -14.80 -22.26 -13.96
C LYS A 824 -13.49 -21.87 -13.30
N ASP A 825 -13.00 -22.75 -12.43
CA ASP A 825 -11.81 -22.54 -11.59
C ASP A 825 -11.87 -21.21 -10.80
N GLY A 826 -13.03 -20.94 -10.17
CA GLY A 826 -13.22 -19.78 -9.30
C GLY A 826 -13.51 -18.47 -10.05
N LYS A 827 -13.52 -18.49 -11.38
CA LYS A 827 -13.75 -17.31 -12.23
C LYS A 827 -15.06 -17.39 -13.00
N LYS A 828 -15.75 -16.27 -13.18
CA LYS A 828 -17.00 -16.16 -13.92
C LYS A 828 -16.75 -16.39 -15.41
N VAL A 829 -17.56 -17.25 -16.02
CA VAL A 829 -17.50 -17.57 -17.46
C VAL A 829 -18.89 -17.55 -18.08
N GLY A 830 -18.96 -17.37 -19.40
CA GLY A 830 -20.19 -17.45 -20.17
C GLY A 830 -21.20 -16.35 -19.79
N ARG A 831 -22.49 -16.62 -20.00
CA ARG A 831 -23.57 -15.65 -19.75
C ARG A 831 -23.89 -15.57 -18.26
N TRP A 832 -24.00 -14.32 -17.78
CA TRP A 832 -24.41 -13.98 -16.43
C TRP A 832 -25.63 -13.05 -16.49
N ASP A 833 -26.73 -13.49 -15.90
CA ASP A 833 -27.99 -12.74 -15.81
C ASP A 833 -28.12 -12.08 -14.43
N ILE A 834 -28.60 -10.84 -14.41
CA ILE A 834 -28.80 -10.05 -13.18
C ILE A 834 -30.29 -9.89 -12.92
N TYR A 835 -30.72 -10.34 -11.74
CA TYR A 835 -32.10 -10.27 -11.27
C TYR A 835 -32.19 -9.29 -10.10
N TYR A 836 -33.28 -8.55 -10.05
CA TYR A 836 -33.60 -7.65 -8.93
C TYR A 836 -35.02 -7.97 -8.43
N LYS A 837 -35.15 -8.24 -7.14
CA LYS A 837 -36.43 -8.46 -6.44
C LYS A 837 -36.64 -7.28 -5.48
N GLY A 838 -37.52 -6.34 -5.83
CA GLY A 838 -37.89 -5.20 -4.97
C GLY A 838 -39.25 -5.45 -4.29
N GLU A 839 -39.35 -5.17 -2.99
CA GLU A 839 -40.54 -5.46 -2.17
C GLU A 839 -41.74 -4.56 -2.48
N GLN A 840 -41.53 -3.28 -2.84
CA GLN A 840 -42.63 -2.31 -2.97
C GLN A 840 -43.60 -2.57 -4.13
N MET A 841 -43.29 -3.46 -5.08
CA MET A 841 -44.25 -3.85 -6.13
C MET A 841 -45.10 -5.07 -5.77
N GLN A 842 -44.84 -5.76 -4.66
CA GLN A 842 -45.58 -6.98 -4.32
C GLN A 842 -47.04 -6.72 -3.91
N LEU A 843 -47.38 -5.59 -3.28
CA LEU A 843 -48.77 -5.35 -2.87
C LEU A 843 -49.72 -5.07 -4.05
N LEU A 844 -49.25 -4.43 -5.13
CA LEU A 844 -50.08 -4.13 -6.30
C LEU A 844 -49.97 -5.20 -7.41
N PHE A 845 -48.88 -5.97 -7.46
CA PHE A 845 -48.61 -7.00 -8.48
C PHE A 845 -48.44 -8.43 -7.92
N SER A 846 -48.86 -8.70 -6.68
CA SER A 846 -48.81 -10.05 -6.06
C SER A 846 -49.50 -11.14 -6.89
N TYR A 847 -50.32 -10.79 -7.88
CA TYR A 847 -50.91 -11.73 -8.82
C TYR A 847 -50.06 -12.09 -10.05
N LEU A 848 -48.94 -11.40 -10.32
CA LEU A 848 -48.01 -11.73 -11.41
C LEU A 848 -46.55 -11.62 -10.93
N PHE A 849 -46.02 -12.76 -10.46
CA PHE A 849 -44.61 -12.96 -10.12
C PHE A 849 -43.68 -12.67 -11.32
N PHE A 850 -43.25 -11.42 -11.51
CA PHE A 850 -42.16 -11.09 -12.43
C PHE A 850 -40.89 -10.74 -11.66
N THR A 851 -39.95 -11.70 -11.59
CA THR A 851 -38.53 -11.36 -11.44
C THR A 851 -38.11 -10.58 -12.69
N TYR A 852 -37.85 -9.29 -12.56
CA TYR A 852 -37.37 -8.49 -13.69
C TYR A 852 -35.91 -8.83 -13.96
N LEU A 853 -35.63 -9.39 -15.15
CA LEU A 853 -34.28 -9.41 -15.71
C LEU A 853 -33.83 -7.96 -15.82
N SER A 854 -32.98 -7.54 -14.88
CA SER A 854 -32.57 -6.14 -14.72
C SER A 854 -31.27 -5.86 -15.46
N GLY A 855 -30.52 -6.91 -15.81
CA GLY A 855 -29.39 -6.81 -16.71
C GLY A 855 -28.67 -8.14 -16.90
N GLY A 856 -27.41 -8.04 -17.31
CA GLY A 856 -26.57 -9.20 -17.61
C GLY A 856 -25.68 -8.98 -18.82
N GLY A 857 -24.79 -9.94 -19.06
CA GLY A 857 -23.88 -9.98 -20.19
C GLY A 857 -23.02 -11.24 -20.14
N SER A 858 -21.92 -11.26 -20.90
CA SER A 858 -21.04 -12.43 -20.95
C SER A 858 -19.66 -12.14 -20.39
N TYR A 859 -19.07 -13.15 -19.76
CA TYR A 859 -17.65 -13.20 -19.42
C TYR A 859 -16.88 -14.06 -20.42
N ASP A 860 -15.63 -13.70 -20.65
CA ASP A 860 -14.74 -14.46 -21.53
C ASP A 860 -14.43 -15.85 -20.95
N GLU A 861 -14.57 -16.88 -21.78
CA GLU A 861 -14.25 -18.26 -21.44
C GLU A 861 -12.73 -18.53 -21.46
N VAL A 862 -11.97 -17.73 -22.23
CA VAL A 862 -10.52 -17.91 -22.41
C VAL A 862 -9.76 -17.21 -21.29
N ASP A 863 -9.98 -15.89 -21.13
CA ASP A 863 -9.19 -15.06 -20.22
C ASP A 863 -9.78 -14.90 -18.81
N ARG A 864 -10.92 -15.56 -18.54
CA ARG A 864 -11.60 -15.75 -17.24
C ARG A 864 -11.68 -14.52 -16.30
N ASP A 865 -12.92 -14.04 -16.04
CA ASP A 865 -13.34 -12.82 -15.32
C ASP A 865 -13.39 -11.50 -16.12
N PHE A 866 -13.11 -11.52 -17.43
CA PHE A 866 -13.32 -10.33 -18.25
C PHE A 866 -14.75 -10.21 -18.76
N LYS A 867 -15.44 -9.11 -18.45
CA LYS A 867 -16.71 -8.77 -19.10
C LYS A 867 -16.46 -8.53 -20.59
N ILE A 868 -17.26 -9.15 -21.45
CA ILE A 868 -17.20 -9.02 -22.92
C ILE A 868 -18.60 -8.85 -23.52
N GLY A 869 -18.66 -8.22 -24.70
CA GLY A 869 -19.88 -8.07 -25.48
C GLY A 869 -20.88 -7.12 -24.83
N LYS A 870 -22.16 -7.26 -25.20
CA LYS A 870 -23.22 -6.36 -24.72
C LYS A 870 -23.55 -6.65 -23.26
N TRP A 871 -23.64 -5.60 -22.48
CA TRP A 871 -23.99 -5.64 -21.07
C TRP A 871 -25.10 -4.67 -20.73
N ILE A 872 -25.95 -5.08 -19.80
CA ILE A 872 -26.75 -4.18 -18.97
C ILE A 872 -26.19 -4.32 -17.55
N ASP A 873 -25.42 -3.34 -17.13
CA ASP A 873 -24.73 -3.30 -15.84
C ASP A 873 -25.54 -2.50 -14.82
N ILE A 874 -25.37 -2.81 -13.54
CA ILE A 874 -26.03 -2.08 -12.46
C ILE A 874 -25.04 -1.05 -11.88
N SER A 875 -25.54 0.13 -11.50
CA SER A 875 -24.72 1.15 -10.84
C SER A 875 -24.26 0.71 -9.44
N GLU A 876 -23.06 1.10 -9.04
CA GLU A 876 -22.58 0.92 -7.65
C GLU A 876 -23.46 1.66 -6.64
N MET A 877 -24.13 2.74 -7.09
CA MET A 877 -25.09 3.48 -6.27
C MET A 877 -26.51 2.90 -6.34
N PHE A 878 -26.69 1.71 -6.93
CA PHE A 878 -28.01 1.14 -7.13
C PHE A 878 -28.69 0.90 -5.78
N ASN A 879 -29.78 1.62 -5.54
CA ASN A 879 -30.61 1.47 -4.37
C ASN A 879 -32.09 1.75 -4.71
N ASP A 880 -33.00 1.63 -3.74
CA ASP A 880 -34.45 1.76 -3.99
C ASP A 880 -34.80 3.10 -4.63
N ASN A 881 -34.06 4.15 -4.26
CA ASN A 881 -34.24 5.52 -4.74
C ASN A 881 -33.45 5.79 -6.03
N LEU A 882 -32.44 4.97 -6.34
CA LEU A 882 -31.49 5.15 -7.43
C LEU A 882 -31.32 3.86 -8.24
N GLN A 883 -32.36 3.47 -8.98
CA GLN A 883 -32.30 2.29 -9.85
C GLN A 883 -31.67 2.64 -11.21
N ILE A 884 -30.36 2.88 -11.21
CA ILE A 884 -29.58 3.21 -12.42
C ILE A 884 -28.97 1.95 -13.03
N THR A 885 -29.26 1.71 -14.31
CA THR A 885 -28.57 0.69 -15.11
C THR A 885 -27.85 1.32 -16.31
N PHE A 886 -26.80 0.65 -16.76
CA PHE A 886 -25.94 1.07 -17.84
C PHE A 886 -25.98 0.04 -18.95
N LYS A 887 -26.43 0.39 -20.15
CA LYS A 887 -26.42 -0.51 -21.31
C LYS A 887 -25.30 -0.10 -22.26
N GLY A 888 -24.42 -1.02 -22.58
CA GLY A 888 -23.32 -0.76 -23.51
C GLY A 888 -22.55 -2.02 -23.84
N GLU A 889 -21.31 -1.87 -24.27
CA GLU A 889 -20.44 -2.99 -24.64
C GLU A 889 -19.15 -2.97 -23.84
N PHE A 890 -18.74 -4.14 -23.36
CA PHE A 890 -17.44 -4.35 -22.75
C PHE A 890 -16.49 -5.05 -23.71
N GLN A 891 -15.22 -4.65 -23.67
CA GLN A 891 -14.11 -5.38 -24.26
C GLN A 891 -13.01 -5.51 -23.21
N SER A 892 -12.72 -6.74 -22.78
CA SER A 892 -11.73 -7.03 -21.74
C SER A 892 -11.96 -6.22 -20.45
N SER A 893 -13.20 -6.23 -19.95
CA SER A 893 -13.67 -5.44 -18.80
C SER A 893 -13.56 -3.91 -18.93
N LYS A 894 -13.20 -3.38 -20.10
CA LYS A 894 -13.27 -1.93 -20.37
C LYS A 894 -14.58 -1.59 -21.07
N LYS A 895 -15.28 -0.58 -20.55
CA LYS A 895 -16.45 0.01 -21.20
C LYS A 895 -16.01 0.64 -22.53
N ILE A 896 -16.53 0.17 -23.65
CA ILE A 896 -16.25 0.70 -24.98
C ILE A 896 -17.53 1.25 -25.62
N GLY A 897 -17.35 2.14 -26.60
CA GLY A 897 -18.46 2.69 -27.37
C GLY A 897 -19.41 3.57 -26.55
N ARG A 898 -20.66 3.65 -27.02
CA ARG A 898 -21.72 4.43 -26.38
C ARG A 898 -22.36 3.61 -25.26
N TRP A 899 -22.57 4.28 -24.12
CA TRP A 899 -23.27 3.72 -22.96
C TRP A 899 -24.54 4.51 -22.70
N ASP A 900 -25.68 3.85 -22.81
CA ASP A 900 -26.98 4.42 -22.47
C ASP A 900 -27.24 4.23 -20.98
N ILE A 901 -27.58 5.32 -20.29
CA ILE A 901 -27.89 5.32 -18.86
C ILE A 901 -29.41 5.29 -18.73
N TYR A 902 -29.93 4.27 -18.07
CA TYR A 902 -31.35 4.15 -17.77
C TYR A 902 -31.53 4.45 -16.28
N TYR A 903 -32.25 5.52 -16.00
CA TYR A 903 -32.70 5.83 -14.66
C TYR A 903 -34.16 5.39 -14.54
N LYS A 904 -34.41 4.34 -13.76
CA LYS A 904 -35.78 4.01 -13.34
C LYS A 904 -36.11 4.91 -12.16
N GLY A 905 -36.27 6.20 -12.44
CA GLY A 905 -36.98 7.08 -11.54
C GLY A 905 -38.36 6.49 -11.35
N VAL A 906 -38.83 6.40 -10.11
CA VAL A 906 -40.25 6.18 -9.82
C VAL A 906 -41.01 7.07 -10.80
N GLN A 907 -41.76 6.49 -11.73
CA GLN A 907 -42.57 7.28 -12.63
C GLN A 907 -43.57 8.02 -11.74
N MET A 908 -43.22 9.25 -11.37
CA MET A 908 -44.13 10.24 -10.82
C MET A 908 -45.36 10.36 -11.71
N GLN A 909 -45.27 9.99 -13.00
CA GLN A 909 -46.40 9.86 -13.92
C GLN A 909 -47.43 8.79 -13.51
N LEU A 910 -47.05 7.65 -12.92
CA LEU A 910 -48.02 6.63 -12.50
C LEU A 910 -48.67 6.99 -11.17
N LEU A 911 -47.89 7.59 -10.25
CA LEU A 911 -48.43 8.22 -9.05
C LEU A 911 -49.35 9.39 -9.41
N PHE A 912 -49.00 10.20 -10.41
CA PHE A 912 -49.83 11.28 -10.93
C PHE A 912 -51.09 10.75 -11.61
N VAL A 913 -51.03 9.68 -12.40
CA VAL A 913 -52.21 9.02 -12.99
C VAL A 913 -53.10 8.39 -11.92
N LEU A 914 -52.54 7.76 -10.89
CA LEU A 914 -53.30 7.23 -9.76
C LEU A 914 -53.89 8.37 -8.90
N TYR A 915 -53.17 9.48 -8.70
CA TYR A 915 -53.67 10.66 -8.02
C TYR A 915 -54.80 11.33 -8.84
N MET A 916 -54.67 11.34 -10.16
CA MET A 916 -55.68 11.83 -11.10
C MET A 916 -56.90 10.91 -11.15
N LEU A 917 -56.73 9.58 -11.10
CA LEU A 917 -57.82 8.62 -11.02
C LEU A 917 -58.52 8.67 -9.65
N GLN A 918 -57.79 8.91 -8.56
CA GLN A 918 -58.36 9.11 -7.23
C GLN A 918 -59.12 10.44 -7.14
N TRP A 919 -58.60 11.50 -7.77
CA TRP A 919 -59.33 12.76 -7.98
C TRP A 919 -60.57 12.58 -8.87
N TRP A 920 -60.48 11.78 -9.93
CA TRP A 920 -61.59 11.50 -10.84
C TRP A 920 -62.64 10.56 -10.25
N TRP A 921 -62.30 9.79 -9.21
CA TRP A 921 -63.24 8.99 -8.42
C TRP A 921 -63.87 9.79 -7.26
N MET A 922 -63.20 10.86 -6.81
CA MET A 922 -63.76 11.80 -5.82
C MET A 922 -64.65 12.89 -6.45
N LEU A 923 -64.44 13.21 -7.72
CA LEU A 923 -65.36 13.97 -8.58
C LEU A 923 -66.51 13.08 -9.05
#